data_AF-A0A7S0YUZ9-F1
#
_entry.id   AF-A0A7S0YUZ9-F1
#
_cell.length_a   1.000
_cell.length_b   1.000
_cell.length_c   1.000
_cell.angle_alpha   90.00
_cell.angle_beta   90.00
_cell.angle_gamma   90.00
#
_symmetry.space_group_name_H-M   'P 1'
#
loop_
_entity.id
_entity.type
_entity.pdbx_description
1 polymer ?
#
loop_
_entity_poly.entity_id
_entity_poly.type
_entity_poly.pdbx_seq_one_letter_code
_entity_poly.pdbx_strand_id
1 'polypeptide(L)'
;ARSGGFASAPMPAALLAVAALAIAAVPSLAFAPASSFVPSLRFGHQSACTHRTPSTRGRALAMVATPPKSDDETLPPAAWMAPGQKIGPQSPGQPWPDKAYDNLNVAKNKPEYAKKDSAHLRYPLQQEMADSETISISHDAVIVLKHHGSYMQQDRSFQRTDKQAYADSYQFMLRLKVPNGKLPASVYQTVDDISTKWGQNDLRATTRQAWQIHGVKKNNLKSVIAAIANAGGSTLGGCGDINRNIMSPPAPLADAAYQYAFQTANYIADLLAPSSPAFAELWMDGKKTATVEYWKKDMVEGSTSTPVIPPVAKSIEELNDQVSSDVLKDQGTGIITGDAEEPLYGRQYLPRKFKIAVTVPGDNSVDLFIHDVGLVVIMADDGKTLKGYDVFVGGGMGRTHNKESTFAKVSEPLGFVSKEDLPELMKAILATQRDHGNREVRANARMKYLVHSLGVANFRKLVESYFGKKISPMVPLPAWRMVDWMGWHEQGDGKLFLGVIVEQGRVKDFDNGLRLKTALRTIVDKYGLDTRLTADQNIVLCGIDPKDRSDIDAILLAHGVKPIEQVDMMTRKSIACPAFPLCGLAQAEAERRMPDFNSRVNALLDRVGMPGESFVMRMTGCPNGCARPYMAELAFVGQGPDLYQVWMGGSSQLDGRTGWRWKDKMKQSDLEAELEPVLFMWKTERTSQAERLGDFLQRVGKDKVDEYVAKYAPGTAFSGVTVETLYTGPVVGASGGGAKGARLTSGPRKQQVRVTDEVHGMLKQRADTSGQPISDLVEELILKGLN
;
A
#
# COMPACT_ATOMS: atom_id res chain seq x y z
N ALA A 1 28.07 48.93 -5.35
CA ALA A 1 28.38 50.12 -6.17
C ALA A 1 29.67 49.87 -6.93
N ARG A 2 29.66 50.15 -8.25
CA ARG A 2 30.72 50.08 -9.28
C ARG A 2 31.19 48.67 -9.70
N SER A 3 31.37 48.29 -10.97
CA SER A 3 30.74 48.55 -12.28
C SER A 3 31.70 48.01 -13.37
N GLY A 4 31.16 47.32 -14.40
CA GLY A 4 31.77 47.10 -15.73
C GLY A 4 32.48 45.74 -15.90
N GLY A 5 32.33 44.96 -16.97
CA GLY A 5 31.65 45.15 -18.27
C GLY A 5 32.31 44.24 -19.32
N PHE A 6 31.53 43.29 -19.86
CA PHE A 6 31.54 42.63 -21.18
C PHE A 6 32.83 42.33 -21.99
N ALA A 7 32.94 41.04 -22.38
CA ALA A 7 32.93 40.50 -23.76
C ALA A 7 34.14 39.68 -24.30
N SER A 8 33.75 38.50 -24.84
CA SER A 8 34.24 37.76 -26.03
C SER A 8 35.54 36.95 -26.02
N ALA A 9 35.38 35.70 -26.50
CA ALA A 9 36.34 34.62 -26.70
C ALA A 9 37.40 34.90 -27.81
N PRO A 10 38.43 34.03 -28.00
CA PRO A 10 38.24 32.84 -28.87
C PRO A 10 39.05 31.58 -28.47
N MET A 11 38.58 30.41 -28.92
CA MET A 11 39.40 29.19 -29.08
C MET A 11 40.25 29.24 -30.36
N PRO A 12 41.35 28.47 -30.42
CA PRO A 12 41.72 27.82 -31.67
C PRO A 12 42.01 26.31 -31.53
N ALA A 13 41.73 25.62 -32.64
CA ALA A 13 41.76 24.19 -32.89
C ALA A 13 43.13 23.67 -33.39
N ALA A 14 43.29 22.34 -33.38
CA ALA A 14 44.08 21.61 -34.38
C ALA A 14 43.54 20.17 -34.60
N LEU A 15 42.99 19.95 -35.80
CA LEU A 15 42.77 18.67 -36.52
C LEU A 15 44.14 18.07 -36.96
N LEU A 16 44.33 16.80 -37.33
CA LEU A 16 43.79 15.93 -38.41
C LEU A 16 44.36 14.50 -38.13
N ALA A 17 43.93 13.33 -38.64
CA ALA A 17 42.84 12.77 -39.47
C ALA A 17 43.12 11.22 -39.53
N VAL A 18 42.31 10.27 -40.07
CA VAL A 18 41.74 10.11 -41.43
C VAL A 18 40.77 8.90 -41.50
N ALA A 19 39.67 9.08 -42.26
CA ALA A 19 38.78 8.20 -43.09
C ALA A 19 38.01 7.00 -42.46
N ALA A 20 36.67 6.89 -42.56
CA ALA A 20 35.73 6.76 -43.72
C ALA A 20 35.83 5.36 -44.41
N LEU A 21 34.79 4.61 -44.80
CA LEU A 21 33.40 4.84 -45.20
C LEU A 21 32.70 3.45 -45.32
N ALA A 22 31.38 3.31 -45.06
CA ALA A 22 30.43 2.50 -45.85
C ALA A 22 29.06 2.33 -45.15
N ILE A 23 28.01 2.82 -45.82
CA ILE A 23 26.59 2.51 -45.62
C ILE A 23 26.15 1.68 -46.83
N ALA A 24 25.46 0.55 -46.62
CA ALA A 24 24.49 -0.03 -47.56
C ALA A 24 23.63 -1.15 -46.90
N ALA A 25 22.34 -0.85 -46.75
CA ALA A 25 21.12 -1.61 -47.04
C ALA A 25 20.98 -3.17 -46.97
N VAL A 26 19.70 -3.58 -46.84
CA VAL A 26 19.00 -4.82 -47.32
C VAL A 26 18.73 -5.90 -46.24
N PRO A 27 17.58 -6.61 -46.21
CA PRO A 27 16.16 -6.19 -46.25
C PRO A 27 15.26 -6.92 -45.20
N SER A 28 13.98 -6.54 -45.17
CA SER A 28 12.87 -7.27 -44.55
C SER A 28 12.63 -8.63 -45.21
N LEU A 29 12.35 -9.68 -44.42
CA LEU A 29 11.70 -10.90 -44.88
C LEU A 29 10.77 -11.45 -43.79
N ALA A 30 9.52 -11.61 -44.18
CA ALA A 30 8.41 -12.17 -43.41
C ALA A 30 8.62 -13.67 -43.14
N PHE A 31 8.14 -14.16 -42.00
CA PHE A 31 7.89 -15.58 -41.78
C PHE A 31 6.42 -15.78 -41.39
N ALA A 32 5.68 -16.36 -42.33
CA ALA A 32 4.40 -17.03 -42.13
C ALA A 32 4.62 -18.54 -42.36
N PRO A 33 3.69 -19.41 -41.92
CA PRO A 33 4.01 -20.69 -41.28
C PRO A 33 4.12 -21.87 -42.26
N ALA A 34 4.88 -22.90 -41.85
CA ALA A 34 4.91 -24.19 -42.51
C ALA A 34 4.46 -25.30 -41.54
N SER A 35 3.23 -25.74 -41.74
CA SER A 35 2.75 -27.08 -41.45
C SER A 35 3.54 -28.12 -42.24
N SER A 36 3.94 -29.24 -41.63
CA SER A 36 3.81 -30.57 -42.25
C SER A 36 4.41 -31.71 -41.42
N PHE A 37 3.58 -32.73 -41.25
CA PHE A 37 3.88 -34.16 -41.43
C PHE A 37 4.66 -34.95 -40.36
N VAL A 38 3.88 -35.82 -39.73
CA VAL A 38 4.26 -37.09 -39.09
C VAL A 38 4.76 -38.08 -40.15
N PRO A 39 5.72 -38.95 -39.80
CA PRO A 39 5.78 -40.29 -40.36
C PRO A 39 5.63 -41.37 -39.27
N SER A 40 4.67 -42.25 -39.51
CA SER A 40 4.50 -43.55 -38.88
C SER A 40 5.54 -44.55 -39.40
N LEU A 41 6.09 -45.39 -38.52
CA LEU A 41 6.56 -46.73 -38.89
C LEU A 41 6.54 -47.66 -37.66
N ARG A 42 5.83 -48.78 -37.82
CA ARG A 42 5.74 -49.94 -36.91
C ARG A 42 6.85 -50.95 -37.23
N PHE A 43 7.20 -51.77 -36.23
CA PHE A 43 7.59 -53.20 -36.19
C PHE A 43 8.47 -53.36 -34.93
N GLY A 44 8.39 -54.35 -34.02
CA GLY A 44 7.62 -55.58 -33.87
C GLY A 44 8.49 -56.60 -33.10
N HIS A 45 7.99 -57.14 -31.97
CA HIS A 45 8.38 -58.43 -31.29
C HIS A 45 9.82 -58.54 -30.69
N GLN A 46 10.16 -59.31 -29.64
CA GLN A 46 9.50 -60.32 -28.77
C GLN A 46 10.44 -60.68 -27.58
N SER A 47 9.85 -61.23 -26.49
CA SER A 47 10.41 -62.22 -25.51
C SER A 47 11.41 -61.78 -24.42
N ALA A 48 11.51 -62.36 -23.22
CA ALA A 48 10.66 -63.16 -22.30
C ALA A 48 11.49 -63.49 -21.02
N CYS A 49 10.82 -63.99 -19.95
CA CYS A 49 11.33 -64.66 -18.71
C CYS A 49 11.86 -63.76 -17.55
N THR A 50 11.21 -63.56 -16.39
CA THR A 50 10.61 -64.40 -15.29
C THR A 50 11.49 -64.43 -14.02
N HIS A 51 11.04 -63.84 -12.90
CA HIS A 51 10.76 -64.57 -11.64
C HIS A 51 10.13 -63.71 -10.50
N ARG A 52 8.99 -64.23 -10.00
CA ARG A 52 8.44 -64.28 -8.62
C ARG A 52 8.18 -63.00 -7.79
N THR A 53 6.88 -62.76 -7.58
CA THR A 53 6.14 -61.97 -6.55
C THR A 53 6.10 -62.70 -5.18
N PRO A 54 5.72 -62.08 -4.02
CA PRO A 54 4.44 -61.39 -3.71
C PRO A 54 4.60 -60.10 -2.86
N SER A 55 3.65 -59.22 -2.58
CA SER A 55 2.31 -58.84 -3.03
C SER A 55 1.96 -57.57 -2.24
N THR A 56 1.26 -56.59 -2.80
CA THR A 56 0.12 -55.86 -2.18
C THR A 56 -0.44 -54.82 -3.15
N ARG A 57 -1.75 -54.64 -3.07
CA ARG A 57 -2.65 -54.17 -4.13
C ARG A 57 -2.67 -52.63 -4.26
N GLY A 58 -2.60 -52.13 -5.50
CA GLY A 58 -3.07 -50.81 -5.90
C GLY A 58 -3.63 -50.88 -7.31
N ARG A 59 -4.96 -50.83 -7.46
CA ARG A 59 -5.66 -50.87 -8.75
C ARG A 59 -5.76 -49.45 -9.31
N ALA A 60 -5.11 -49.20 -10.45
CA ALA A 60 -5.47 -48.16 -11.38
C ALA A 60 -6.39 -48.76 -12.46
N LEU A 61 -7.42 -48.01 -12.87
CA LEU A 61 -8.26 -48.33 -14.03
C LEU A 61 -8.57 -47.03 -14.76
N ALA A 62 -8.04 -46.92 -15.98
CA ALA A 62 -8.47 -45.93 -16.96
C ALA A 62 -9.77 -46.42 -17.62
N MET A 63 -10.77 -45.54 -17.76
CA MET A 63 -11.88 -45.74 -18.68
C MET A 63 -12.18 -44.46 -19.45
N VAL A 64 -11.95 -44.56 -20.75
CA VAL A 64 -12.63 -43.98 -21.93
C VAL A 64 -13.58 -42.81 -21.67
N ALA A 65 -13.26 -41.67 -22.29
CA ALA A 65 -14.06 -40.47 -22.34
C ALA A 65 -15.29 -40.61 -23.24
N THR A 66 -16.46 -40.33 -22.69
CA THR A 66 -17.66 -39.88 -23.41
C THR A 66 -17.87 -38.39 -23.08
N PRO A 67 -18.31 -37.55 -24.04
CA PRO A 67 -18.54 -36.14 -23.77
C PRO A 67 -19.78 -36.00 -22.87
N PRO A 68 -19.73 -35.25 -21.75
CA PRO A 68 -20.91 -35.04 -20.94
C PRO A 68 -21.89 -34.14 -21.70
N LYS A 69 -23.16 -34.59 -21.70
CA LYS A 69 -24.32 -33.81 -22.10
C LYS A 69 -24.47 -32.61 -21.17
N SER A 70 -25.08 -31.55 -21.70
CA SER A 70 -25.42 -30.31 -21.03
C SER A 70 -26.28 -30.56 -19.79
N ASP A 71 -25.69 -30.40 -18.61
CA ASP A 71 -26.41 -30.38 -17.34
C ASP A 71 -26.48 -28.93 -16.83
N ASP A 72 -27.71 -28.54 -16.52
CA ASP A 72 -28.16 -27.31 -15.89
C ASP A 72 -27.37 -27.06 -14.58
N GLU A 73 -26.37 -26.16 -14.62
CA GLU A 73 -25.50 -25.82 -13.48
C GLU A 73 -26.27 -24.99 -12.43
N THR A 74 -27.07 -25.64 -11.60
CA THR A 74 -27.32 -25.12 -10.25
C THR A 74 -26.04 -25.33 -9.43
N LEU A 75 -25.41 -24.23 -9.00
CA LEU A 75 -24.20 -24.25 -8.17
C LEU A 75 -24.43 -25.16 -6.94
N PRO A 76 -23.62 -26.21 -6.71
CA PRO A 76 -23.83 -27.08 -5.57
C PRO A 76 -23.67 -26.30 -4.25
N PRO A 77 -24.45 -26.60 -3.19
CA PRO A 77 -24.21 -26.07 -1.86
C PRO A 77 -22.81 -26.50 -1.42
N ALA A 78 -21.92 -25.55 -1.28
CA ALA A 78 -20.52 -25.86 -1.06
C ALA A 78 -20.26 -26.26 0.40
N ALA A 79 -19.34 -27.21 0.62
CA ALA A 79 -18.96 -27.79 1.92
C ALA A 79 -18.44 -26.79 2.99
N TRP A 80 -18.36 -25.49 2.66
CA TRP A 80 -18.00 -24.41 3.57
C TRP A 80 -19.20 -23.68 4.19
N MET A 81 -20.42 -24.02 3.78
CA MET A 81 -21.66 -23.51 4.37
C MET A 81 -21.88 -24.16 5.74
N ALA A 82 -22.21 -23.35 6.75
CA ALA A 82 -22.67 -23.91 8.02
C ALA A 82 -23.95 -24.74 7.77
N PRO A 83 -24.19 -25.84 8.49
CA PRO A 83 -25.43 -26.60 8.34
C PRO A 83 -26.66 -25.67 8.47
N GLY A 84 -27.45 -25.56 7.40
CA GLY A 84 -28.63 -24.67 7.32
C GLY A 84 -28.40 -23.29 6.69
N GLN A 85 -27.18 -22.94 6.30
CA GLN A 85 -26.89 -21.71 5.57
C GLN A 85 -27.43 -21.81 4.13
N LYS A 86 -28.53 -21.08 3.84
CA LYS A 86 -28.99 -20.83 2.47
C LYS A 86 -28.32 -19.55 1.99
N ILE A 87 -27.75 -19.57 0.79
CA ILE A 87 -27.14 -18.38 0.15
C ILE A 87 -28.18 -17.22 0.16
N GLY A 88 -27.72 -15.98 0.01
CA GLY A 88 -28.56 -14.82 -0.32
C GLY A 88 -29.42 -15.06 -1.58
N PRO A 89 -30.01 -14.03 -2.20
CA PRO A 89 -31.00 -14.23 -3.26
C PRO A 89 -30.49 -15.26 -4.29
N GLN A 90 -31.20 -16.38 -4.40
CA GLN A 90 -30.75 -17.57 -5.15
C GLN A 90 -30.72 -17.33 -6.66
N SER A 91 -31.25 -16.18 -7.08
CA SER A 91 -31.29 -15.67 -8.43
C SER A 91 -31.14 -14.15 -8.40
N PRO A 92 -30.61 -13.53 -9.45
CA PRO A 92 -30.63 -12.08 -9.56
C PRO A 92 -32.06 -11.53 -9.51
N GLY A 93 -32.29 -10.40 -8.85
CA GLY A 93 -33.57 -9.69 -8.84
C GLY A 93 -34.62 -10.23 -7.87
N GLN A 94 -34.25 -11.05 -6.89
CA GLN A 94 -35.22 -11.43 -5.85
C GLN A 94 -35.59 -10.23 -4.97
N PRO A 95 -36.88 -10.10 -4.57
CA PRO A 95 -37.29 -9.10 -3.60
C PRO A 95 -36.47 -9.23 -2.32
N TRP A 96 -35.98 -8.10 -1.80
CA TRP A 96 -35.35 -8.06 -0.49
C TRP A 96 -36.35 -8.53 0.56
N PRO A 97 -36.06 -9.58 1.34
CA PRO A 97 -36.96 -10.04 2.38
C PRO A 97 -37.10 -8.98 3.48
N ASP A 98 -38.24 -8.97 4.17
CA ASP A 98 -38.43 -8.17 5.39
C ASP A 98 -37.45 -8.56 6.52
N LYS A 99 -36.77 -9.71 6.39
CA LYS A 99 -35.72 -10.22 7.27
C LYS A 99 -34.34 -9.95 6.66
N ALA A 100 -33.31 -9.83 7.50
CA ALA A 100 -31.93 -9.71 7.02
C ALA A 100 -31.57 -10.90 6.12
N TYR A 101 -30.68 -10.71 5.11
CA TYR A 101 -30.03 -11.83 4.42
C TYR A 101 -28.99 -12.47 5.35
N ASP A 102 -29.47 -13.07 6.43
CA ASP A 102 -28.78 -14.03 7.28
C ASP A 102 -29.72 -15.22 7.54
N ASN A 103 -29.18 -16.44 7.69
CA ASN A 103 -30.02 -17.61 7.97
C ASN A 103 -30.34 -17.75 9.46
N LEU A 104 -30.34 -16.64 10.20
CA LEU A 104 -30.25 -16.71 11.64
C LEU A 104 -31.50 -16.11 12.28
N ASN A 105 -32.30 -17.01 12.84
CA ASN A 105 -33.08 -16.75 14.06
C ASN A 105 -32.14 -16.55 15.27
N VAL A 106 -30.99 -15.90 15.09
CA VAL A 106 -29.96 -15.72 16.13
C VAL A 106 -29.83 -14.24 16.44
N ALA A 107 -30.15 -13.90 17.68
CA ALA A 107 -30.02 -12.59 18.31
C ALA A 107 -28.58 -12.03 18.39
N LYS A 108 -27.71 -12.26 17.40
CA LYS A 108 -26.26 -12.01 17.51
C LYS A 108 -25.60 -11.25 16.35
N ASN A 109 -26.30 -10.86 15.29
CA ASN A 109 -25.67 -10.07 14.23
C ASN A 109 -25.79 -8.54 14.40
N LYS A 110 -25.21 -8.00 15.48
CA LYS A 110 -25.36 -6.58 15.87
C LYS A 110 -25.14 -5.58 14.73
N PRO A 111 -24.10 -5.71 13.87
CA PRO A 111 -23.88 -4.75 12.77
C PRO A 111 -24.95 -4.76 11.67
N GLU A 112 -25.50 -5.93 11.32
CA GLU A 112 -26.50 -6.01 10.25
C GLU A 112 -27.85 -5.45 10.69
N TYR A 113 -28.26 -5.71 11.93
CA TYR A 113 -29.47 -5.09 12.52
C TYR A 113 -29.29 -3.59 12.72
N ALA A 114 -28.16 -3.13 13.28
CA ALA A 114 -27.89 -1.71 13.43
C ALA A 114 -27.92 -0.95 12.10
N LYS A 115 -27.48 -1.56 10.98
CA LYS A 115 -27.63 -0.96 9.64
C LYS A 115 -29.09 -0.97 9.18
N LYS A 116 -29.74 -2.13 9.22
CA LYS A 116 -31.14 -2.30 8.76
C LYS A 116 -32.09 -1.32 9.46
N ASP A 117 -31.95 -1.20 10.78
CA ASP A 117 -32.89 -0.47 11.63
C ASP A 117 -32.52 1.01 11.77
N SER A 118 -31.41 1.45 11.15
CA SER A 118 -30.93 2.84 11.24
C SER A 118 -31.68 3.84 10.37
N ALA A 119 -32.68 3.41 9.59
CA ALA A 119 -33.30 4.24 8.54
C ALA A 119 -32.23 4.88 7.63
N HIS A 120 -31.46 4.01 6.96
CA HIS A 120 -30.39 4.40 6.04
C HIS A 120 -29.30 5.24 6.70
N LEU A 121 -28.81 4.77 7.85
CA LEU A 121 -27.70 5.32 8.61
C LEU A 121 -28.03 6.63 9.38
N ARG A 122 -29.29 6.89 9.73
CA ARG A 122 -29.66 8.04 10.57
C ARG A 122 -29.61 7.72 12.06
N TYR A 123 -30.32 6.67 12.47
CA TYR A 123 -30.59 6.36 13.88
C TYR A 123 -29.76 5.17 14.40
N PRO A 124 -29.47 5.11 15.72
CA PRO A 124 -29.76 6.13 16.74
C PRO A 124 -28.77 7.31 16.74
N LEU A 125 -27.82 7.34 15.80
CA LEU A 125 -26.75 8.34 15.76
C LEU A 125 -27.26 9.79 15.75
N GLN A 126 -28.31 10.10 14.98
CA GLN A 126 -28.88 11.45 14.92
C GLN A 126 -29.31 11.95 16.31
N GLN A 127 -30.01 11.10 17.06
CA GLN A 127 -30.51 11.43 18.40
C GLN A 127 -29.36 11.60 19.37
N GLU A 128 -28.40 10.68 19.34
CA GLU A 128 -27.26 10.72 20.25
C GLU A 128 -26.29 11.87 19.95
N MET A 129 -26.13 12.28 18.68
CA MET A 129 -25.32 13.46 18.33
C MET A 129 -25.99 14.79 18.72
N ALA A 130 -27.31 14.82 18.89
CA ALA A 130 -28.03 15.99 19.38
C ALA A 130 -27.93 16.15 20.91
N ASP A 131 -27.64 15.08 21.64
CA ASP A 131 -27.41 15.10 23.08
C ASP A 131 -26.02 15.67 23.41
N SER A 132 -25.98 16.86 24.02
CA SER A 132 -24.75 17.53 24.44
C SER A 132 -24.22 17.11 25.81
N GLU A 133 -25.01 16.34 26.59
CA GLU A 133 -24.67 15.95 27.96
C GLU A 133 -23.73 14.75 28.01
N THR A 134 -23.70 13.94 26.94
CA THR A 134 -22.83 12.77 26.85
C THR A 134 -21.62 13.03 25.95
N ILE A 135 -20.46 12.46 26.30
CA ILE A 135 -19.21 12.58 25.52
C ILE A 135 -18.94 11.37 24.60
N SER A 136 -19.73 10.31 24.75
CA SER A 136 -19.65 9.06 23.98
C SER A 136 -20.99 8.75 23.31
N ILE A 137 -21.00 7.73 22.45
CA ILE A 137 -22.19 7.20 21.77
C ILE A 137 -22.29 5.68 21.93
N SER A 138 -23.49 5.14 21.76
CA SER A 138 -23.81 3.72 21.90
C SER A 138 -23.12 2.86 20.84
N HIS A 139 -23.15 1.54 21.05
CA HIS A 139 -22.56 0.59 20.09
C HIS A 139 -23.18 0.67 18.69
N ASP A 140 -24.50 0.84 18.61
CA ASP A 140 -25.22 0.88 17.34
C ASP A 140 -24.98 2.22 16.64
N ALA A 141 -24.98 3.33 17.38
CA ALA A 141 -24.54 4.63 16.87
C ALA A 141 -23.09 4.57 16.34
N VAL A 142 -22.16 3.84 16.99
CA VAL A 142 -20.80 3.63 16.49
C VAL A 142 -20.77 2.87 15.16
N ILE A 143 -21.68 1.92 14.94
CA ILE A 143 -21.77 1.19 13.66
C ILE A 143 -22.22 2.16 12.55
N VAL A 144 -23.22 2.98 12.82
CA VAL A 144 -23.74 4.00 11.90
C VAL A 144 -22.69 5.10 11.63
N LEU A 145 -22.03 5.61 12.67
CA LEU A 145 -21.03 6.68 12.58
C LEU A 145 -19.87 6.33 11.65
N LYS A 146 -19.47 5.06 11.61
CA LYS A 146 -18.41 4.59 10.71
C LYS A 146 -18.77 4.85 9.24
N HIS A 147 -20.03 4.79 8.84
CA HIS A 147 -20.40 5.06 7.45
C HIS A 147 -20.23 6.54 7.07
N HIS A 148 -20.32 7.43 8.06
CA HIS A 148 -20.05 8.86 7.95
C HIS A 148 -18.56 9.23 8.10
N GLY A 149 -17.67 8.22 8.12
CA GLY A 149 -16.23 8.42 8.12
C GLY A 149 -15.59 8.69 9.46
N SER A 150 -16.28 8.43 10.58
CA SER A 150 -15.74 8.67 11.92
C SER A 150 -15.68 7.40 12.79
N TYR A 151 -14.76 7.38 13.75
CA TYR A 151 -14.62 6.36 14.78
C TYR A 151 -14.56 7.02 16.15
N MET A 152 -15.42 6.58 17.07
CA MET A 152 -15.21 6.83 18.49
C MET A 152 -13.98 6.04 18.97
N GLN A 153 -13.11 6.71 19.71
CA GLN A 153 -11.86 6.20 20.27
C GLN A 153 -11.74 6.61 21.73
N GLN A 154 -10.88 5.89 22.44
CA GLN A 154 -10.44 6.24 23.79
C GLN A 154 -8.93 6.20 23.80
N ASP A 155 -8.32 7.07 24.61
CA ASP A 155 -6.88 7.09 24.75
C ASP A 155 -6.44 6.00 25.72
N ARG A 156 -5.76 4.99 25.17
CA ARG A 156 -5.30 3.82 25.93
C ARG A 156 -3.97 4.05 26.65
N SER A 157 -3.44 5.27 26.64
CA SER A 157 -2.33 5.67 27.54
C SER A 157 -2.81 5.86 28.98
N PHE A 158 -4.08 6.23 29.18
CA PHE A 158 -4.69 6.25 30.51
C PHE A 158 -4.97 4.82 30.99
N GLN A 159 -4.59 4.54 32.23
CA GLN A 159 -4.88 3.25 32.85
C GLN A 159 -6.38 3.12 33.11
N ARG A 160 -6.95 1.93 32.89
CA ARG A 160 -8.35 1.64 33.21
C ARG A 160 -8.68 1.69 34.70
N THR A 161 -7.67 1.69 35.56
CA THR A 161 -7.77 1.89 37.01
C THR A 161 -8.13 3.34 37.35
N ASP A 162 -7.66 4.31 36.57
CA ASP A 162 -8.14 5.69 36.59
C ASP A 162 -9.40 5.81 35.71
N LYS A 163 -10.52 5.38 36.29
CA LYS A 163 -11.81 5.29 35.59
C LYS A 163 -12.27 6.64 35.05
N GLN A 164 -11.98 7.73 35.76
CA GLN A 164 -12.42 9.08 35.38
C GLN A 164 -11.61 9.58 34.18
N ALA A 165 -10.28 9.56 34.25
CA ALA A 165 -9.44 9.99 33.13
C ALA A 165 -9.68 9.15 31.87
N TYR A 166 -9.88 7.84 32.03
CA TYR A 166 -10.20 6.95 30.90
C TYR A 166 -11.58 7.24 30.28
N ALA A 167 -12.59 7.54 31.11
CA ALA A 167 -13.90 7.97 30.62
C ALA A 167 -13.81 9.32 29.89
N ASP A 168 -13.10 10.30 30.44
CA ASP A 168 -12.96 11.64 29.84
C ASP A 168 -12.09 11.65 28.57
N SER A 169 -11.38 10.55 28.31
CA SER A 169 -10.54 10.38 27.12
C SER A 169 -11.31 10.11 25.82
N TYR A 170 -12.64 9.98 25.86
CA TYR A 170 -13.43 9.81 24.64
C TYR A 170 -13.16 10.94 23.64
N GLN A 171 -12.96 10.52 22.41
CA GLN A 171 -12.67 11.37 21.26
C GLN A 171 -13.05 10.63 19.98
N PHE A 172 -12.99 11.35 18.86
CA PHE A 172 -13.39 10.86 17.57
C PHE A 172 -12.25 11.08 16.57
N MET A 173 -11.93 10.05 15.80
CA MET A 173 -11.12 10.19 14.60
C MET A 173 -12.01 10.28 13.39
N LEU A 174 -11.71 11.25 12.53
CA LEU A 174 -12.31 11.35 11.21
C LEU A 174 -11.33 10.84 10.16
N ARG A 175 -11.87 10.22 9.12
CA ARG A 175 -11.13 9.90 7.90
C ARG A 175 -11.85 10.50 6.71
N LEU A 176 -11.10 11.25 5.91
CA LEU A 176 -11.59 11.83 4.67
C LEU A 176 -11.72 10.76 3.57
N LYS A 177 -12.60 11.03 2.61
CA LYS A 177 -12.61 10.43 1.28
C LYS A 177 -11.84 11.39 0.37
N VAL A 178 -10.76 10.88 -0.22
CA VAL A 178 -9.78 11.62 -1.01
C VAL A 178 -9.47 10.80 -2.27
N PRO A 179 -10.42 10.68 -3.23
CA PRO A 179 -10.23 9.87 -4.43
C PRO A 179 -8.95 10.26 -5.15
N ASN A 180 -8.23 9.28 -5.68
CA ASN A 180 -6.91 9.45 -6.34
C ASN A 180 -5.80 10.05 -5.44
N GLY A 181 -6.08 10.28 -4.16
CA GLY A 181 -5.16 10.88 -3.20
C GLY A 181 -4.96 12.39 -3.32
N LYS A 182 -5.48 13.06 -4.36
CA LYS A 182 -5.39 14.52 -4.54
C LYS A 182 -6.22 15.23 -3.49
N LEU A 183 -5.63 16.25 -2.87
CA LEU A 183 -6.31 17.21 -2.01
C LEU A 183 -5.95 18.63 -2.46
N PRO A 184 -6.92 19.45 -2.88
CA PRO A 184 -6.65 20.82 -3.27
C PRO A 184 -6.07 21.65 -2.13
N ALA A 185 -5.27 22.67 -2.45
CA ALA A 185 -4.66 23.57 -1.47
C ALA A 185 -5.65 24.10 -0.42
N SER A 186 -6.82 24.58 -0.87
CA SER A 186 -7.87 25.13 0.00
C SER A 186 -8.47 24.10 0.96
N VAL A 187 -8.61 22.84 0.52
CA VAL A 187 -9.10 21.75 1.37
C VAL A 187 -8.01 21.33 2.35
N TYR A 188 -6.73 21.31 1.93
CA TYR A 188 -5.60 21.06 2.83
C TYR A 188 -5.55 22.10 3.95
N GLN A 189 -5.64 23.39 3.62
CA GLN A 189 -5.69 24.49 4.59
C GLN A 189 -6.82 24.29 5.61
N THR A 190 -8.02 23.97 5.13
CA THR A 190 -9.17 23.69 6.01
C THR A 190 -8.91 22.52 6.95
N VAL A 191 -8.36 21.42 6.44
CA VAL A 191 -8.07 20.21 7.22
C VAL A 191 -6.97 20.47 8.26
N ASP A 192 -5.94 21.24 7.91
CA ASP A 192 -4.87 21.67 8.79
C ASP A 192 -5.38 22.60 9.91
N ASP A 193 -6.24 23.57 9.58
CA ASP A 193 -6.89 24.47 10.54
C ASP A 193 -7.77 23.68 11.52
N ILE A 194 -8.56 22.73 11.01
CA ILE A 194 -9.39 21.84 11.82
C ILE A 194 -8.54 21.01 12.78
N SER A 195 -7.43 20.45 12.29
CA SER A 195 -6.55 19.63 13.11
C SER A 195 -5.98 20.41 14.30
N THR A 196 -5.68 21.69 14.09
CA THR A 196 -5.16 22.63 15.09
C THR A 196 -6.26 23.05 16.08
N LYS A 197 -7.43 23.41 15.56
CA LYS A 197 -8.52 23.99 16.35
C LYS A 197 -9.30 22.96 17.16
N TRP A 198 -9.56 21.79 16.59
CA TRP A 198 -10.48 20.80 17.15
C TRP A 198 -9.86 19.39 17.29
N GLY A 199 -8.67 19.17 16.72
CA GLY A 199 -7.94 17.90 16.79
C GLY A 199 -6.75 17.93 17.75
N GLN A 200 -5.75 17.09 17.47
CA GLN A 200 -4.51 16.99 18.27
C GLN A 200 -3.35 17.82 17.69
N ASN A 201 -3.64 18.82 16.85
CA ASN A 201 -2.66 19.59 16.10
C ASN A 201 -1.73 18.70 15.25
N ASP A 202 -2.27 17.62 14.71
CA ASP A 202 -1.59 16.72 13.80
C ASP A 202 -2.52 16.19 12.70
N LEU A 203 -1.91 15.74 11.62
CA LEU A 203 -2.57 15.04 10.53
C LEU A 203 -1.89 13.70 10.29
N ARG A 204 -2.67 12.73 9.81
CA ARG A 204 -2.15 11.39 9.51
C ARG A 204 -2.50 10.97 8.07
N ALA A 205 -1.50 10.99 7.19
CA ALA A 205 -1.60 10.44 5.84
C ALA A 205 -1.68 8.92 5.93
N THR A 206 -2.60 8.26 5.23
CA THR A 206 -2.88 6.82 5.42
C THR A 206 -2.41 5.95 4.26
N THR A 207 -2.36 4.63 4.50
CA THR A 207 -2.08 3.60 3.48
C THR A 207 -3.11 3.48 2.35
N ARG A 208 -4.12 4.36 2.35
CA ARG A 208 -5.16 4.45 1.32
C ARG A 208 -5.30 5.86 0.77
N GLN A 209 -4.24 6.66 0.81
CA GLN A 209 -4.22 8.01 0.26
C GLN A 209 -5.33 8.91 0.82
N ALA A 210 -5.59 8.80 2.12
CA ALA A 210 -6.57 9.63 2.81
C ALA A 210 -5.98 10.24 4.08
N TRP A 211 -6.55 11.35 4.53
CA TRP A 211 -6.21 11.97 5.81
C TRP A 211 -7.03 11.41 6.96
N GLN A 212 -6.39 11.30 8.12
CA GLN A 212 -7.07 11.16 9.40
C GLN A 212 -6.78 12.34 10.31
N ILE A 213 -7.81 12.78 11.03
CA ILE A 213 -7.76 13.78 12.10
C ILE A 213 -8.16 13.07 13.38
N HIS A 214 -7.32 13.13 14.41
CA HIS A 214 -7.58 12.53 15.72
C HIS A 214 -7.91 13.63 16.74
N GLY A 215 -8.44 13.29 17.91
CA GLY A 215 -8.68 14.26 19.00
C GLY A 215 -10.05 14.94 19.03
N VAL A 216 -10.88 14.77 18.01
CA VAL A 216 -12.11 15.58 17.89
C VAL A 216 -13.12 15.16 18.96
N LYS A 217 -13.62 16.12 19.74
CA LYS A 217 -14.66 15.87 20.76
C LYS A 217 -16.05 15.77 20.13
N LYS A 218 -16.96 15.02 20.76
CA LYS A 218 -18.32 14.76 20.26
C LYS A 218 -19.04 16.04 19.80
N ASN A 219 -19.04 17.06 20.66
CA ASN A 219 -19.75 18.33 20.43
C ASN A 219 -19.17 19.14 19.26
N ASN A 220 -17.92 18.87 18.85
CA ASN A 220 -17.27 19.52 17.71
C ASN A 220 -17.45 18.73 16.41
N LEU A 221 -17.89 17.47 16.47
CA LEU A 221 -17.86 16.57 15.33
C LEU A 221 -18.72 17.06 14.16
N LYS A 222 -19.91 17.61 14.46
CA LYS A 222 -20.78 18.20 13.44
C LYS A 222 -20.12 19.39 12.74
N SER A 223 -19.57 20.33 13.51
CA SER A 223 -18.86 21.50 12.96
C SER A 223 -17.67 21.10 12.11
N VAL A 224 -16.90 20.08 12.53
CA VAL A 224 -15.76 19.57 11.79
C VAL A 224 -16.17 18.93 10.47
N ILE A 225 -17.15 18.03 10.47
CA ILE A 225 -17.63 17.37 9.24
C ILE A 225 -18.22 18.40 8.29
N ALA A 226 -19.02 19.34 8.81
CA ALA A 226 -19.61 20.41 8.00
C ALA A 226 -18.56 21.34 7.39
N ALA A 227 -17.51 21.69 8.13
CA ALA A 227 -16.42 22.52 7.62
C ALA A 227 -15.67 21.82 6.48
N ILE A 228 -15.37 20.52 6.61
CA ILE A 228 -14.76 19.73 5.54
C ILE A 228 -15.67 19.69 4.31
N ALA A 229 -16.96 19.42 4.50
CA ALA A 229 -17.94 19.34 3.42
C ALA A 229 -18.10 20.68 2.68
N ASN A 230 -18.17 21.80 3.43
CA ASN A 230 -18.29 23.14 2.85
C ASN A 230 -17.03 23.61 2.11
N ALA A 231 -15.86 23.08 2.46
CA ALA A 231 -14.63 23.30 1.70
C ALA A 231 -14.54 22.45 0.41
N GLY A 232 -15.51 21.56 0.16
CA GLY A 232 -15.52 20.65 -1.00
C GLY A 232 -14.86 19.30 -0.73
N GLY A 233 -14.50 18.98 0.52
CA GLY A 233 -14.07 17.65 0.94
C GLY A 233 -15.25 16.76 1.34
N SER A 234 -14.97 15.51 1.75
CA SER A 234 -15.99 14.62 2.33
C SER A 234 -15.38 13.60 3.29
N THR A 235 -16.18 13.10 4.22
CA THR A 235 -15.84 11.94 5.07
C THR A 235 -16.72 10.72 4.76
N LEU A 236 -17.78 10.87 3.96
CA LEU A 236 -18.67 9.78 3.55
C LEU A 236 -17.86 8.68 2.84
N GLY A 237 -17.98 7.43 3.29
CA GLY A 237 -17.16 6.35 2.71
C GLY A 237 -15.73 6.24 3.27
N GLY A 238 -15.31 7.11 4.19
CA GLY A 238 -14.01 6.97 4.86
C GLY A 238 -13.92 5.65 5.65
N CYS A 239 -15.05 5.21 6.23
CA CYS A 239 -15.16 4.02 7.07
C CYS A 239 -16.42 3.17 6.70
N GLY A 240 -17.03 2.42 7.62
CA GLY A 240 -18.33 1.73 7.38
C GLY A 240 -18.30 0.39 6.61
N ASP A 241 -19.44 -0.17 6.23
CA ASP A 241 -19.53 -1.33 5.34
C ASP A 241 -19.98 -0.90 3.93
N ILE A 242 -19.17 -0.01 3.37
CA ILE A 242 -19.34 0.66 2.07
C ILE A 242 -18.01 0.71 1.32
N ASN A 243 -18.03 1.17 0.07
CA ASN A 243 -16.81 1.46 -0.67
C ASN A 243 -15.92 2.47 0.09
N ARG A 244 -14.62 2.19 0.09
CA ARG A 244 -13.57 3.02 0.70
C ARG A 244 -12.97 3.98 -0.29
N ASN A 245 -11.99 4.77 0.16
CA ASN A 245 -11.19 5.60 -0.73
C ASN A 245 -10.63 4.79 -1.92
N ILE A 246 -10.74 5.37 -3.11
CA ILE A 246 -10.27 4.79 -4.37
C ILE A 246 -8.87 5.32 -4.62
N MET A 247 -7.93 4.40 -4.68
CA MET A 247 -6.51 4.73 -4.82
C MET A 247 -6.09 4.84 -6.28
N SER A 248 -5.07 5.64 -6.55
CA SER A 248 -4.38 5.76 -7.85
C SER A 248 -2.89 6.03 -7.66
N PRO A 249 -2.04 5.89 -8.68
CA PRO A 249 -0.64 6.29 -8.58
C PRO A 249 -0.51 7.74 -8.07
N PRO A 250 0.45 8.02 -7.16
CA PRO A 250 0.54 9.33 -6.53
C PRO A 250 1.27 10.37 -7.39
N ALA A 251 2.02 9.96 -8.42
CA ALA A 251 2.73 10.90 -9.28
C ALA A 251 1.73 11.66 -10.17
N PRO A 252 1.73 13.00 -10.17
CA PRO A 252 0.85 13.83 -11.00
C PRO A 252 1.38 13.93 -12.44
N LEU A 253 1.64 12.80 -13.08
CA LEU A 253 2.19 12.76 -14.43
C LEU A 253 1.14 13.19 -15.47
N ALA A 254 1.57 13.98 -16.45
CA ALA A 254 0.81 14.38 -17.62
C ALA A 254 0.48 13.22 -18.58
N ASP A 255 1.11 12.05 -18.37
CA ASP A 255 0.88 10.84 -19.15
C ASP A 255 -0.60 10.44 -19.20
N ALA A 256 -1.08 10.09 -20.39
CA ALA A 256 -2.48 9.80 -20.66
C ALA A 256 -3.04 8.69 -19.75
N ALA A 257 -2.27 7.63 -19.52
CA ALA A 257 -2.74 6.50 -18.71
C ALA A 257 -2.89 6.90 -17.24
N TYR A 258 -1.98 7.74 -16.72
CA TYR A 258 -2.08 8.28 -15.36
C TYR A 258 -3.30 9.21 -15.22
N GLN A 259 -3.51 10.10 -16.20
CA GLN A 259 -4.67 10.99 -16.21
C GLN A 259 -6.00 10.22 -16.25
N TYR A 260 -6.09 9.17 -17.08
CA TYR A 260 -7.25 8.28 -17.04
C TYR A 260 -7.38 7.56 -15.70
N ALA A 261 -6.29 7.08 -15.09
CA ALA A 261 -6.37 6.44 -13.77
C ALA A 261 -6.94 7.39 -12.69
N PHE A 262 -6.61 8.69 -12.73
CA PHE A 262 -7.18 9.69 -11.82
C PHE A 262 -8.65 9.94 -12.09
N GLN A 263 -9.02 10.11 -13.37
CA GLN A 263 -10.41 10.32 -13.79
C GLN A 263 -11.28 9.12 -13.42
N THR A 264 -10.81 7.89 -13.65
CA THR A 264 -11.50 6.64 -13.26
C THR A 264 -11.67 6.55 -11.74
N ALA A 265 -10.64 6.90 -10.96
CA ALA A 265 -10.72 6.86 -9.51
C ALA A 265 -11.78 7.84 -8.98
N ASN A 266 -11.86 9.04 -9.56
CA ASN A 266 -12.87 10.05 -9.24
C ASN A 266 -14.28 9.58 -9.63
N TYR A 267 -14.43 9.03 -10.83
CA TYR A 267 -15.73 8.57 -11.32
C TYR A 267 -16.27 7.39 -10.48
N ILE A 268 -15.44 6.40 -10.14
CA ILE A 268 -15.84 5.29 -9.26
C ILE A 268 -16.17 5.79 -7.84
N ALA A 269 -15.51 6.86 -7.38
CA ALA A 269 -15.84 7.47 -6.10
C ALA A 269 -17.28 7.97 -6.05
N ASP A 270 -17.78 8.52 -7.15
CA ASP A 270 -19.15 9.02 -7.26
C ASP A 270 -20.14 7.88 -7.57
N LEU A 271 -19.82 7.01 -8.53
CA LEU A 271 -20.63 5.85 -8.93
C LEU A 271 -21.02 4.96 -7.74
N LEU A 272 -20.09 4.76 -6.80
CA LEU A 272 -20.29 3.88 -5.64
C LEU A 272 -20.50 4.66 -4.33
N ALA A 273 -20.82 5.96 -4.40
CA ALA A 273 -21.23 6.72 -3.24
C ALA A 273 -22.62 6.26 -2.74
N PRO A 274 -22.84 6.20 -1.41
CA PRO A 274 -24.19 6.06 -0.87
C PRO A 274 -25.11 7.17 -1.39
N SER A 275 -26.34 6.83 -1.74
CA SER A 275 -27.33 7.77 -2.30
C SER A 275 -28.25 8.39 -1.23
N SER A 276 -28.28 7.83 -0.02
CA SER A 276 -29.13 8.33 1.06
C SER A 276 -28.73 9.76 1.48
N PRO A 277 -29.71 10.65 1.74
CA PRO A 277 -29.44 12.01 2.22
C PRO A 277 -29.01 12.08 3.69
N ALA A 278 -28.92 10.94 4.40
CA ALA A 278 -28.58 10.87 5.82
C ALA A 278 -27.31 11.68 6.20
N PHE A 279 -26.29 11.71 5.33
CA PHE A 279 -25.09 12.51 5.57
C PHE A 279 -25.40 14.01 5.65
N ALA A 280 -26.16 14.54 4.68
CA ALA A 280 -26.54 15.95 4.67
C ALA A 280 -27.50 16.28 5.82
N GLU A 281 -28.44 15.40 6.14
CA GLU A 281 -29.36 15.58 7.26
C GLU A 281 -28.64 15.68 8.62
N LEU A 282 -27.69 14.78 8.89
CA LEU A 282 -26.95 14.77 10.17
C LEU A 282 -25.99 15.94 10.32
N TRP A 283 -25.21 16.20 9.27
CA TRP A 283 -24.02 17.04 9.38
C TRP A 283 -24.23 18.44 8.80
N MET A 284 -25.20 18.59 7.89
CA MET A 284 -25.45 19.83 7.13
C MET A 284 -26.87 20.39 7.34
N ASP A 285 -27.65 19.86 8.29
CA ASP A 285 -29.04 20.26 8.53
C ASP A 285 -29.93 20.10 7.29
N GLY A 286 -29.66 19.07 6.48
CA GLY A 286 -30.36 18.80 5.21
C GLY A 286 -30.00 19.78 4.09
N LYS A 287 -29.07 20.71 4.31
CA LYS A 287 -28.64 21.69 3.31
C LYS A 287 -27.60 21.08 2.37
N LYS A 288 -27.59 21.60 1.13
CA LYS A 288 -26.48 21.35 0.19
C LYS A 288 -25.20 21.95 0.73
N THR A 289 -24.06 21.34 0.40
CA THR A 289 -22.75 21.89 0.72
C THR A 289 -22.53 23.24 0.02
N ALA A 290 -21.76 24.13 0.65
CA ALA A 290 -21.39 25.41 0.04
C ALA A 290 -20.53 25.23 -1.23
N THR A 291 -19.74 24.15 -1.28
CA THR A 291 -18.89 23.79 -2.41
C THR A 291 -19.17 22.35 -2.79
N VAL A 292 -19.31 22.07 -4.09
CA VAL A 292 -19.37 20.70 -4.63
C VAL A 292 -18.06 19.97 -4.33
N GLU A 293 -18.10 18.64 -4.20
CA GLU A 293 -16.88 17.88 -3.97
C GLU A 293 -15.83 18.12 -5.06
N TYR A 294 -14.59 18.39 -4.66
CA TYR A 294 -13.57 18.92 -5.57
C TYR A 294 -13.27 17.96 -6.74
N TRP A 295 -13.35 16.64 -6.53
CA TRP A 295 -13.09 15.66 -7.60
C TRP A 295 -14.14 15.68 -8.71
N LYS A 296 -15.33 16.25 -8.46
CA LYS A 296 -16.33 16.48 -9.52
C LYS A 296 -15.88 17.59 -10.47
N LYS A 297 -15.20 18.63 -9.94
CA LYS A 297 -14.60 19.70 -10.76
C LYS A 297 -13.52 19.13 -11.68
N ASP A 298 -12.63 18.29 -11.13
CA ASP A 298 -11.60 17.60 -11.93
C ASP A 298 -12.19 16.81 -13.11
N MET A 299 -13.38 16.19 -12.92
CA MET A 299 -14.03 15.40 -13.96
C MET A 299 -14.68 16.26 -15.07
N VAL A 300 -15.07 17.51 -14.80
CA VAL A 300 -15.69 18.39 -15.81
C VAL A 300 -14.69 19.35 -16.46
N GLU A 301 -13.54 19.58 -15.81
CA GLU A 301 -12.42 20.33 -16.38
C GLU A 301 -11.56 19.45 -17.30
N GLY A 302 -11.42 18.15 -16.97
CA GLY A 302 -10.56 17.22 -17.69
C GLY A 302 -9.08 17.41 -17.33
N SER A 303 -8.17 16.83 -18.13
CA SER A 303 -6.73 17.07 -17.97
C SER A 303 -6.32 18.30 -18.76
N THR A 304 -5.64 19.24 -18.11
CA THR A 304 -5.00 20.38 -18.79
C THR A 304 -3.63 20.04 -19.35
N SER A 305 -3.06 18.88 -18.97
CA SER A 305 -1.72 18.44 -19.39
C SER A 305 -1.80 17.70 -20.73
N THR A 306 -0.73 17.75 -21.54
CA THR A 306 -0.69 17.12 -22.88
C THR A 306 -0.24 15.64 -22.80
N PRO A 307 -0.96 14.68 -23.40
CA PRO A 307 -2.16 14.86 -24.21
C PRO A 307 -3.39 15.20 -23.36
N VAL A 308 -4.19 16.15 -23.86
CA VAL A 308 -5.42 16.58 -23.19
C VAL A 308 -6.39 15.41 -23.12
N ILE A 309 -6.73 14.99 -21.90
CA ILE A 309 -7.78 14.01 -21.65
C ILE A 309 -9.11 14.75 -21.54
N PRO A 310 -10.12 14.37 -22.33
CA PRO A 310 -11.39 15.07 -22.32
C PRO A 310 -12.07 14.95 -20.95
N PRO A 311 -12.89 15.95 -20.56
CA PRO A 311 -13.72 15.83 -19.38
C PRO A 311 -14.73 14.70 -19.54
N VAL A 312 -15.19 14.16 -18.41
CA VAL A 312 -16.22 13.12 -18.34
C VAL A 312 -17.58 13.67 -18.77
N ALA A 313 -17.87 14.93 -18.43
CA ALA A 313 -19.10 15.65 -18.73
C ALA A 313 -18.80 17.16 -18.85
N LYS A 314 -19.69 17.95 -19.49
CA LYS A 314 -19.41 19.37 -19.76
C LYS A 314 -19.73 20.28 -18.58
N SER A 315 -20.56 19.82 -17.66
CA SER A 315 -20.95 20.54 -16.45
C SER A 315 -21.14 19.57 -15.29
N ILE A 316 -21.23 20.12 -14.07
CA ILE A 316 -21.48 19.34 -12.86
C ILE A 316 -22.89 18.74 -12.89
N GLU A 317 -23.85 19.45 -13.48
CA GLU A 317 -25.21 18.98 -13.70
C GLU A 317 -25.22 17.76 -14.62
N GLU A 318 -24.58 17.86 -15.80
CA GLU A 318 -24.48 16.73 -16.73
C GLU A 318 -23.74 15.54 -16.12
N LEU A 319 -22.68 15.79 -15.33
CA LEU A 319 -21.97 14.74 -14.61
C LEU A 319 -22.87 14.01 -13.62
N ASN A 320 -23.62 14.76 -12.80
CA ASN A 320 -24.51 14.17 -11.80
C ASN A 320 -25.64 13.39 -12.49
N ASP A 321 -26.18 13.88 -13.60
CA ASP A 321 -27.21 13.19 -14.38
C ASP A 321 -26.65 11.90 -15.00
N GLN A 322 -25.43 11.94 -15.55
CA GLN A 322 -24.74 10.77 -16.10
C GLN A 322 -24.50 9.72 -15.01
N VAL A 323 -23.91 10.11 -13.87
CA VAL A 323 -23.65 9.18 -12.75
C VAL A 323 -24.96 8.62 -12.19
N SER A 324 -25.98 9.45 -12.02
CA SER A 324 -27.31 9.01 -11.58
C SER A 324 -27.92 7.99 -12.54
N SER A 325 -27.85 8.27 -13.85
CA SER A 325 -28.27 7.35 -14.91
C SER A 325 -27.50 6.02 -14.83
N ASP A 326 -26.17 6.06 -14.67
CA ASP A 326 -25.34 4.86 -14.59
C ASP A 326 -25.62 4.05 -13.31
N VAL A 327 -25.85 4.72 -12.18
CA VAL A 327 -26.24 4.10 -10.91
C VAL A 327 -27.59 3.41 -11.01
N LEU A 328 -28.59 4.09 -11.57
CA LEU A 328 -29.98 3.63 -11.64
C LEU A 328 -30.28 2.72 -12.83
N LYS A 329 -29.35 2.62 -13.79
CA LYS A 329 -29.49 1.73 -14.94
C LYS A 329 -29.73 0.30 -14.45
N ASP A 330 -30.94 -0.18 -14.70
CA ASP A 330 -31.39 -1.53 -14.40
C ASP A 330 -31.55 -2.31 -15.70
N GLN A 331 -30.86 -3.44 -15.79
CA GLN A 331 -30.95 -4.37 -16.92
C GLN A 331 -31.82 -5.59 -16.59
N GLY A 332 -32.52 -5.58 -15.45
CA GLY A 332 -33.27 -6.74 -14.96
C GLY A 332 -32.37 -7.85 -14.42
N THR A 333 -31.10 -7.55 -14.17
CA THR A 333 -30.07 -8.49 -13.71
C THR A 333 -29.88 -8.43 -12.19
N GLY A 334 -30.80 -7.81 -11.44
CA GLY A 334 -30.79 -7.83 -9.98
C GLY A 334 -29.73 -6.96 -9.30
N ILE A 335 -29.06 -6.10 -10.06
CA ILE A 335 -28.10 -5.13 -9.50
C ILE A 335 -28.83 -4.11 -8.64
N ILE A 336 -29.97 -3.59 -9.10
CA ILE A 336 -30.77 -2.61 -8.37
C ILE A 336 -31.64 -3.32 -7.34
N THR A 337 -31.57 -2.87 -6.08
CA THR A 337 -32.25 -3.53 -4.95
C THR A 337 -33.74 -3.23 -4.84
N GLY A 338 -34.21 -2.17 -5.52
CA GLY A 338 -35.54 -1.61 -5.35
C GLY A 338 -35.72 -0.71 -4.12
N ASP A 339 -34.67 -0.50 -3.31
CA ASP A 339 -34.71 0.48 -2.22
C ASP A 339 -34.66 1.91 -2.78
N ALA A 340 -35.56 2.77 -2.30
CA ALA A 340 -35.75 4.11 -2.85
C ALA A 340 -34.63 5.11 -2.47
N GLU A 341 -33.94 4.90 -1.35
CA GLU A 341 -32.83 5.79 -0.93
C GLU A 341 -31.45 5.21 -1.27
N GLU A 342 -31.32 3.89 -1.29
CA GLU A 342 -30.04 3.20 -1.54
C GLU A 342 -30.21 2.12 -2.63
N PRO A 343 -30.33 2.51 -3.91
CA PRO A 343 -30.62 1.57 -5.00
C PRO A 343 -29.55 0.48 -5.16
N LEU A 344 -28.27 0.80 -4.95
CA LEU A 344 -27.16 -0.16 -5.04
C LEU A 344 -26.89 -0.90 -3.74
N TYR A 345 -26.91 -0.20 -2.60
CA TYR A 345 -26.48 -0.75 -1.32
C TYR A 345 -27.61 -1.49 -0.58
N GLY A 346 -28.85 -1.03 -0.75
CA GLY A 346 -30.00 -1.44 0.06
C GLY A 346 -29.83 -1.09 1.55
N ARG A 347 -30.85 -1.42 2.36
CA ARG A 347 -30.89 -1.09 3.80
C ARG A 347 -29.73 -1.63 4.62
N GLN A 348 -29.11 -2.72 4.18
CA GLN A 348 -28.03 -3.38 4.91
C GLN A 348 -26.63 -3.02 4.40
N TYR A 349 -26.51 -2.22 3.34
CA TYR A 349 -25.22 -1.93 2.70
C TYR A 349 -24.43 -3.22 2.40
N LEU A 350 -23.10 -3.16 2.33
CA LEU A 350 -22.28 -4.35 2.10
C LEU A 350 -22.09 -5.18 3.38
N PRO A 351 -21.72 -6.47 3.26
CA PRO A 351 -21.34 -7.28 4.42
C PRO A 351 -20.10 -6.73 5.15
N ARG A 352 -19.22 -6.04 4.41
CA ARG A 352 -17.98 -5.49 4.94
C ARG A 352 -17.44 -4.36 4.05
N LYS A 353 -16.36 -3.72 4.53
CA LYS A 353 -15.56 -2.77 3.75
C LYS A 353 -15.21 -3.31 2.36
N PHE A 354 -15.33 -2.44 1.36
CA PHE A 354 -14.97 -2.72 -0.03
C PHE A 354 -13.89 -1.73 -0.47
N LYS A 355 -12.82 -2.22 -1.10
CA LYS A 355 -11.60 -1.46 -1.38
C LYS A 355 -11.27 -1.57 -2.86
N ILE A 356 -10.97 -0.43 -3.46
CA ILE A 356 -10.64 -0.33 -4.88
C ILE A 356 -9.32 0.41 -5.05
N ALA A 357 -8.53 0.00 -6.03
CA ALA A 357 -7.42 0.79 -6.56
C ALA A 357 -7.43 0.75 -8.09
N VAL A 358 -7.03 1.86 -8.68
CA VAL A 358 -6.77 2.01 -10.11
C VAL A 358 -5.28 2.21 -10.28
N THR A 359 -4.69 1.66 -11.33
CA THR A 359 -3.28 1.89 -11.67
C THR A 359 -3.07 1.81 -13.17
N VAL A 360 -1.83 2.01 -13.60
CA VAL A 360 -1.38 1.85 -14.98
C VAL A 360 -0.47 0.61 -15.09
N PRO A 361 -0.28 0.05 -16.30
CA PRO A 361 0.57 -1.11 -16.49
C PRO A 361 1.99 -0.88 -15.94
N GLY A 362 2.42 -1.74 -15.01
CA GLY A 362 3.76 -1.72 -14.43
C GLY A 362 3.92 -0.88 -13.16
N ASP A 363 3.05 0.11 -12.88
CA ASP A 363 3.10 0.86 -11.61
C ASP A 363 2.27 0.13 -10.53
N ASN A 364 2.91 -0.27 -9.44
CA ASN A 364 2.27 -0.90 -8.30
C ASN A 364 2.43 -0.11 -6.99
N SER A 365 2.63 1.20 -7.08
CA SER A 365 2.64 2.13 -5.95
C SER A 365 1.36 2.06 -5.10
N VAL A 366 0.24 1.59 -5.66
CA VAL A 366 -1.04 1.41 -4.95
C VAL A 366 -1.19 0.06 -4.23
N ASP A 367 -0.24 -0.86 -4.39
CA ASP A 367 -0.30 -2.25 -3.90
C ASP A 367 -1.60 -2.94 -4.39
N LEU A 368 -1.76 -3.02 -5.72
CA LEU A 368 -2.99 -3.40 -6.44
C LEU A 368 -3.61 -4.69 -5.88
N PHE A 369 -2.77 -5.64 -5.51
CA PHE A 369 -3.18 -7.00 -5.17
C PHE A 369 -3.92 -7.13 -3.83
N ILE A 370 -3.96 -6.07 -3.02
CA ILE A 370 -4.55 -6.12 -1.66
C ILE A 370 -5.98 -5.58 -1.58
N HIS A 371 -6.56 -5.18 -2.72
CA HIS A 371 -7.88 -4.56 -2.83
C HIS A 371 -8.95 -5.58 -3.18
N ASP A 372 -10.21 -5.28 -2.84
CA ASP A 372 -11.32 -6.13 -3.30
C ASP A 372 -11.40 -6.07 -4.83
N VAL A 373 -11.21 -4.88 -5.43
CA VAL A 373 -11.08 -4.71 -6.89
C VAL A 373 -9.81 -3.93 -7.21
N GLY A 374 -9.02 -4.44 -8.15
CA GLY A 374 -7.91 -3.72 -8.79
C GLY A 374 -8.24 -3.46 -10.25
N LEU A 375 -8.01 -2.24 -10.72
CA LEU A 375 -8.21 -1.84 -12.12
C LEU A 375 -6.88 -1.37 -12.70
N VAL A 376 -6.55 -1.85 -13.90
CA VAL A 376 -5.36 -1.44 -14.64
C VAL A 376 -5.82 -0.78 -15.94
N VAL A 377 -5.47 0.49 -16.13
CA VAL A 377 -5.81 1.27 -17.32
C VAL A 377 -5.14 0.65 -18.54
N ILE A 378 -5.93 0.30 -19.56
CA ILE A 378 -5.44 -0.18 -20.85
C ILE A 378 -5.73 0.90 -21.89
N MET A 379 -4.67 1.42 -22.48
CA MET A 379 -4.74 2.40 -23.57
C MET A 379 -5.00 1.69 -24.91
N ALA A 380 -5.59 2.41 -25.86
CA ALA A 380 -5.61 1.99 -27.24
C ALA A 380 -4.22 2.15 -27.87
N ASP A 381 -4.05 1.59 -29.07
CA ASP A 381 -2.76 1.58 -29.78
C ASP A 381 -2.26 3.00 -30.15
N ASP A 382 -3.15 4.00 -30.12
CA ASP A 382 -2.80 5.41 -30.33
C ASP A 382 -2.07 6.06 -29.13
N GLY A 383 -2.02 5.37 -27.98
CA GLY A 383 -1.44 5.85 -26.72
C GLY A 383 -2.16 7.05 -26.09
N LYS A 384 -3.33 7.44 -26.61
CA LYS A 384 -4.06 8.66 -26.22
C LYS A 384 -5.48 8.37 -25.75
N THR A 385 -6.12 7.35 -26.30
CA THR A 385 -7.50 7.01 -25.96
C THR A 385 -7.55 5.83 -25.02
N LEU A 386 -8.45 5.90 -24.03
CA LEU A 386 -8.73 4.79 -23.15
C LEU A 386 -9.45 3.68 -23.95
N LYS A 387 -8.90 2.45 -23.89
CA LYS A 387 -9.52 1.24 -24.47
C LYS A 387 -10.41 0.55 -23.43
N GLY A 388 -9.93 0.43 -22.20
CA GLY A 388 -10.65 -0.25 -21.13
C GLY A 388 -9.75 -0.58 -19.95
N TYR A 389 -10.07 -1.66 -19.25
CA TYR A 389 -9.43 -2.03 -18.00
C TYR A 389 -9.23 -3.53 -17.87
N ASP A 390 -8.04 -3.91 -17.44
CA ASP A 390 -7.79 -5.22 -16.84
C ASP A 390 -8.21 -5.19 -15.37
N VAL A 391 -8.97 -6.19 -14.94
CA VAL A 391 -9.64 -6.23 -13.64
C VAL A 391 -9.11 -7.38 -12.80
N PHE A 392 -8.81 -7.10 -11.53
CA PHE A 392 -8.42 -8.07 -10.50
C PHE A 392 -9.43 -8.05 -9.37
N VAL A 393 -9.69 -9.21 -8.75
CA VAL A 393 -10.68 -9.33 -7.66
C VAL A 393 -10.23 -10.21 -6.49
N GLY A 394 -10.70 -9.88 -5.28
CA GLY A 394 -10.61 -10.79 -4.14
C GLY A 394 -9.34 -10.65 -3.28
N GLY A 395 -8.71 -9.48 -3.25
CA GLY A 395 -7.60 -9.18 -2.36
C GLY A 395 -8.02 -8.73 -0.95
N GLY A 396 -7.15 -8.95 0.04
CA GLY A 396 -7.31 -8.36 1.36
C GLY A 396 -6.46 -8.95 2.47
N MET A 397 -5.94 -8.07 3.32
CA MET A 397 -4.93 -8.41 4.33
C MET A 397 -5.47 -8.98 5.65
N GLY A 398 -6.65 -8.53 6.12
CA GLY A 398 -7.07 -8.81 7.49
C GLY A 398 -7.24 -10.29 7.81
N ARG A 399 -6.63 -10.74 8.91
CA ARG A 399 -6.77 -12.07 9.50
C ARG A 399 -6.83 -11.98 11.04
N THR A 400 -6.99 -13.12 11.70
CA THR A 400 -7.02 -13.24 13.16
C THR A 400 -5.94 -14.23 13.61
N HIS A 401 -5.22 -13.91 14.69
CA HIS A 401 -4.24 -14.82 15.29
C HIS A 401 -4.88 -16.15 15.66
N ASN A 402 -4.18 -17.26 15.39
CA ASN A 402 -4.60 -18.62 15.71
C ASN A 402 -5.97 -19.04 15.14
N LYS A 403 -6.43 -18.38 14.06
CA LYS A 403 -7.66 -18.72 13.35
C LYS A 403 -7.38 -18.82 11.86
N GLU A 404 -6.98 -20.01 11.43
CA GLU A 404 -6.55 -20.29 10.05
C GLU A 404 -7.68 -20.20 9.03
N SER A 405 -8.95 -20.20 9.47
CA SER A 405 -10.10 -19.84 8.62
C SER A 405 -10.14 -18.34 8.24
N THR A 406 -9.16 -17.56 8.68
CA THR A 406 -8.94 -16.17 8.26
C THR A 406 -7.49 -15.97 7.80
N PHE A 407 -7.29 -15.49 6.59
CA PHE A 407 -5.97 -15.45 5.93
C PHE A 407 -5.81 -14.20 5.06
N ALA A 408 -4.58 -13.71 4.90
CA ALA A 408 -4.29 -12.69 3.89
C ALA A 408 -4.36 -13.32 2.49
N LYS A 409 -4.86 -12.58 1.50
CA LYS A 409 -5.01 -13.06 0.13
C LYS A 409 -4.74 -11.94 -0.86
N VAL A 410 -4.07 -12.27 -1.96
CA VAL A 410 -3.92 -11.41 -3.14
C VAL A 410 -5.10 -11.58 -4.08
N SER A 411 -5.46 -10.50 -4.77
CA SER A 411 -6.49 -10.52 -5.81
C SER A 411 -6.06 -11.36 -7.01
N GLU A 412 -7.01 -11.96 -7.70
CA GLU A 412 -6.83 -12.80 -8.88
C GLU A 412 -7.36 -12.10 -10.14
N PRO A 413 -6.81 -12.37 -11.33
CA PRO A 413 -7.30 -11.79 -12.58
C PRO A 413 -8.77 -12.17 -12.86
N LEU A 414 -9.64 -11.18 -12.97
CA LEU A 414 -11.03 -11.35 -13.40
C LEU A 414 -11.17 -11.27 -14.92
N GLY A 415 -10.41 -10.42 -15.61
CA GLY A 415 -10.47 -10.26 -17.07
C GLY A 415 -10.52 -8.80 -17.51
N PHE A 416 -10.72 -8.57 -18.81
CA PHE A 416 -10.78 -7.26 -19.44
C PHE A 416 -12.22 -6.77 -19.67
N VAL A 417 -12.44 -5.46 -19.52
CA VAL A 417 -13.70 -4.76 -19.84
C VAL A 417 -13.42 -3.47 -20.61
N SER A 418 -14.29 -3.07 -21.53
CA SER A 418 -14.16 -1.77 -22.22
C SER A 418 -14.48 -0.61 -21.26
N LYS A 419 -14.11 0.62 -21.65
CA LYS A 419 -14.38 1.79 -20.82
C LYS A 419 -15.87 2.08 -20.62
N GLU A 420 -16.70 1.79 -21.63
CA GLU A 420 -18.15 2.02 -21.61
C GLU A 420 -18.86 1.04 -20.68
N ASP A 421 -18.29 -0.15 -20.51
CA ASP A 421 -18.85 -1.21 -19.68
C ASP A 421 -18.36 -1.18 -18.23
N LEU A 422 -17.38 -0.33 -17.90
CA LEU A 422 -16.85 -0.20 -16.55
C LEU A 422 -17.94 0.10 -15.50
N PRO A 423 -18.88 1.06 -15.69
CA PRO A 423 -19.86 1.38 -14.66
C PRO A 423 -20.73 0.16 -14.31
N GLU A 424 -21.20 -0.56 -15.32
CA GLU A 424 -22.04 -1.76 -15.14
C GLU A 424 -21.27 -2.91 -14.49
N LEU A 425 -20.02 -3.15 -14.90
CA LEU A 425 -19.19 -4.19 -14.27
C LEU A 425 -18.92 -3.88 -12.79
N MET A 426 -18.62 -2.63 -12.45
CA MET A 426 -18.36 -2.24 -11.06
C MET A 426 -19.59 -2.44 -10.18
N LYS A 427 -20.78 -2.09 -10.68
CA LYS A 427 -22.06 -2.40 -10.02
C LYS A 427 -22.28 -3.91 -9.89
N ALA A 428 -21.99 -4.71 -10.92
CA ALA A 428 -22.14 -6.16 -10.91
C ALA A 428 -21.25 -6.84 -9.86
N ILE A 429 -19.98 -6.43 -9.74
CA ILE A 429 -19.06 -6.93 -8.71
C ILE A 429 -19.55 -6.52 -7.31
N LEU A 430 -20.01 -5.27 -7.15
CA LEU A 430 -20.57 -4.79 -5.89
C LEU A 430 -21.81 -5.61 -5.48
N ALA A 431 -22.76 -5.81 -6.40
CA ALA A 431 -23.97 -6.60 -6.18
C ALA A 431 -23.63 -8.05 -5.83
N THR A 432 -22.67 -8.65 -6.54
CA THR A 432 -22.17 -10.00 -6.23
C THR A 432 -21.67 -10.09 -4.79
N GLN A 433 -20.86 -9.14 -4.34
CA GLN A 433 -20.40 -9.10 -2.95
C GLN A 433 -21.52 -8.76 -1.94
N ARG A 434 -22.46 -7.88 -2.31
CA ARG A 434 -23.60 -7.49 -1.48
C ARG A 434 -24.49 -8.70 -1.17
N ASP A 435 -24.76 -9.51 -2.19
CA ASP A 435 -25.75 -10.59 -2.16
C ASP A 435 -25.16 -11.91 -1.66
N HIS A 436 -23.90 -12.19 -2.00
CA HIS A 436 -23.27 -13.49 -1.72
C HIS A 436 -22.18 -13.44 -0.65
N GLY A 437 -21.75 -12.25 -0.23
CA GLY A 437 -20.76 -12.10 0.83
C GLY A 437 -21.31 -12.51 2.20
N ASN A 438 -20.51 -13.24 2.98
CA ASN A 438 -20.94 -13.77 4.27
C ASN A 438 -21.32 -12.65 5.26
N ARG A 439 -22.58 -12.64 5.73
CA ARG A 439 -23.06 -11.69 6.76
C ARG A 439 -23.11 -12.31 8.16
N GLU A 440 -23.10 -13.63 8.29
CA GLU A 440 -23.19 -14.37 9.56
C GLU A 440 -21.89 -14.29 10.35
N VAL A 441 -20.75 -14.51 9.68
CA VAL A 441 -19.41 -14.50 10.28
C VAL A 441 -18.65 -13.32 9.71
N ARG A 442 -18.70 -12.18 10.40
CA ARG A 442 -18.05 -10.92 9.98
C ARG A 442 -16.55 -11.05 9.67
N ALA A 443 -15.86 -11.98 10.32
CA ALA A 443 -14.44 -12.27 10.06
C ALA A 443 -14.19 -12.83 8.64
N ASN A 444 -15.23 -13.42 8.03
CA ASN A 444 -15.26 -14.06 6.71
C ASN A 444 -16.09 -13.24 5.69
N ALA A 445 -16.48 -12.01 6.02
CA ALA A 445 -17.40 -11.19 5.22
C ALA A 445 -16.77 -10.45 4.03
N ARG A 446 -15.44 -10.47 3.90
CA ARG A 446 -14.74 -9.79 2.78
C ARG A 446 -14.80 -10.61 1.50
N MET A 447 -14.81 -9.94 0.35
CA MET A 447 -14.93 -10.56 -0.97
C MET A 447 -13.85 -11.60 -1.26
N LYS A 448 -12.64 -11.44 -0.69
CA LYS A 448 -11.58 -12.46 -0.79
C LYS A 448 -12.01 -13.87 -0.36
N TYR A 449 -12.92 -13.99 0.61
CA TYR A 449 -13.41 -15.29 1.06
C TYR A 449 -14.41 -15.86 0.06
N LEU A 450 -15.30 -15.02 -0.48
CA LEU A 450 -16.22 -15.41 -1.55
C LEU A 450 -15.45 -15.89 -2.79
N VAL A 451 -14.46 -15.12 -3.25
CA VAL A 451 -13.58 -15.50 -4.37
C VAL A 451 -12.82 -16.79 -4.08
N HIS A 452 -12.23 -16.93 -2.89
CA HIS A 452 -11.52 -18.15 -2.49
C HIS A 452 -12.45 -19.38 -2.46
N SER A 453 -13.65 -19.22 -1.91
CA SER A 453 -14.64 -20.29 -1.75
C SER A 453 -15.23 -20.77 -3.07
N LEU A 454 -15.44 -19.87 -4.03
CA LEU A 454 -15.98 -20.21 -5.35
C LEU A 454 -14.88 -20.64 -6.34
N GLY A 455 -13.66 -20.14 -6.15
CA GLY A 455 -12.65 -20.06 -7.19
C GLY A 455 -12.96 -18.91 -8.17
N VAL A 456 -11.91 -18.26 -8.70
CA VAL A 456 -12.08 -17.07 -9.56
C VAL A 456 -12.92 -17.33 -10.82
N ALA A 457 -12.90 -18.54 -11.37
CA ALA A 457 -13.69 -18.90 -12.55
C ALA A 457 -15.21 -18.89 -12.27
N ASN A 458 -15.65 -19.47 -11.15
CA ASN A 458 -17.07 -19.45 -10.77
C ASN A 458 -17.49 -18.07 -10.27
N PHE A 459 -16.59 -17.36 -9.58
CA PHE A 459 -16.83 -15.96 -9.23
C PHE A 459 -17.05 -15.11 -10.49
N ARG A 460 -16.25 -15.32 -11.56
CA ARG A 460 -16.46 -14.66 -12.85
C ARG A 460 -17.84 -14.97 -13.42
N LYS A 461 -18.23 -16.25 -13.50
CA LYS A 461 -19.57 -16.64 -13.99
C LYS A 461 -20.69 -15.95 -13.20
N LEU A 462 -20.53 -15.82 -11.88
CA LEU A 462 -21.48 -15.14 -11.02
C LEU A 462 -21.52 -13.63 -11.30
N VAL A 463 -20.37 -12.96 -11.46
CA VAL A 463 -20.34 -11.54 -11.85
C VAL A 463 -20.98 -11.34 -13.23
N GLU A 464 -20.71 -12.23 -14.20
CA GLU A 464 -21.30 -12.18 -15.54
C GLU A 464 -22.83 -12.29 -15.52
N SER A 465 -23.43 -12.99 -14.55
CA SER A 465 -24.90 -13.08 -14.45
C SER A 465 -25.55 -11.77 -14.00
N TYR A 466 -24.86 -10.97 -13.17
CA TYR A 466 -25.27 -9.60 -12.85
C TYR A 466 -24.91 -8.62 -13.97
N PHE A 467 -23.74 -8.78 -14.59
CA PHE A 467 -23.23 -7.88 -15.63
C PHE A 467 -23.97 -8.04 -16.98
N GLY A 468 -24.60 -9.20 -17.22
CA GLY A 468 -25.36 -9.48 -18.45
C GLY A 468 -24.50 -9.70 -19.70
N LYS A 469 -23.16 -9.69 -19.57
CA LYS A 469 -22.19 -9.87 -20.65
C LYS A 469 -21.05 -10.78 -20.21
N LYS A 470 -20.32 -11.32 -21.18
CA LYS A 470 -19.07 -12.05 -20.93
C LYS A 470 -17.91 -11.09 -20.69
N ILE A 471 -17.06 -11.44 -19.72
CA ILE A 471 -15.83 -10.70 -19.42
C ILE A 471 -14.73 -11.24 -20.33
N SER A 472 -14.01 -10.35 -21.00
CA SER A 472 -12.97 -10.73 -21.96
C SER A 472 -11.70 -11.23 -21.24
N PRO A 473 -10.82 -11.99 -21.92
CA PRO A 473 -9.50 -12.32 -21.38
C PRO A 473 -8.67 -11.06 -21.09
N MET A 474 -7.79 -11.15 -20.09
CA MET A 474 -6.84 -10.08 -19.74
C MET A 474 -5.93 -9.72 -20.92
N VAL A 475 -5.51 -8.47 -20.97
CA VAL A 475 -4.41 -8.02 -21.84
C VAL A 475 -3.07 -8.37 -21.18
N PRO A 476 -2.00 -8.69 -21.94
CA PRO A 476 -0.68 -8.89 -21.35
C PRO A 476 -0.19 -7.63 -20.65
N LEU A 477 0.23 -7.77 -19.39
CA LEU A 477 0.76 -6.67 -18.56
C LEU A 477 2.29 -6.81 -18.40
N PRO A 478 3.02 -5.67 -18.32
CA PRO A 478 4.44 -5.68 -18.01
C PRO A 478 4.69 -6.07 -16.54
N ALA A 479 5.96 -6.31 -16.20
CA ALA A 479 6.36 -6.57 -14.83
C ALA A 479 6.03 -5.37 -13.91
N TRP A 480 5.48 -5.68 -12.74
CA TRP A 480 5.14 -4.69 -11.72
C TRP A 480 6.38 -4.11 -11.05
N ARG A 481 6.30 -2.82 -10.72
CA ARG A 481 7.31 -2.09 -9.97
C ARG A 481 6.67 -1.32 -8.83
N MET A 482 7.25 -1.45 -7.64
CA MET A 482 6.93 -0.56 -6.54
C MET A 482 7.73 0.73 -6.72
N VAL A 483 7.03 1.84 -6.95
CA VAL A 483 7.63 3.17 -7.17
C VAL A 483 7.23 4.08 -6.01
N ASP A 484 8.20 4.64 -5.30
CA ASP A 484 7.94 5.48 -4.12
C ASP A 484 7.59 6.94 -4.47
N TRP A 485 8.01 7.41 -5.65
CA TRP A 485 7.77 8.76 -6.19
C TRP A 485 8.31 9.90 -5.30
N MET A 486 9.40 9.66 -4.58
CA MET A 486 9.99 10.61 -3.64
C MET A 486 11.07 11.49 -4.29
N GLY A 487 11.25 12.72 -3.80
CA GLY A 487 12.18 13.70 -4.39
C GLY A 487 11.56 14.52 -5.52
N TRP A 488 12.42 15.24 -6.24
CA TRP A 488 12.04 16.11 -7.36
C TRP A 488 11.88 15.32 -8.66
N HIS A 489 10.76 15.55 -9.35
CA HIS A 489 10.43 14.90 -10.63
C HIS A 489 9.77 15.91 -11.58
N GLU A 490 9.87 15.64 -12.88
CA GLU A 490 9.08 16.35 -13.89
C GLU A 490 7.68 15.74 -14.01
N GLN A 491 6.67 16.59 -14.17
CA GLN A 491 5.30 16.13 -14.44
C GLN A 491 5.08 15.77 -15.92
N GLY A 492 5.85 16.37 -16.83
CA GLY A 492 5.65 16.25 -18.27
C GLY A 492 4.85 17.38 -18.91
N ASP A 493 4.41 18.39 -18.14
CA ASP A 493 3.70 19.59 -18.61
C ASP A 493 4.48 20.90 -18.34
N GLY A 494 5.80 20.79 -18.13
CA GLY A 494 6.67 21.91 -17.79
C GLY A 494 6.68 22.27 -16.30
N LYS A 495 5.84 21.62 -15.47
CA LYS A 495 5.88 21.72 -14.01
C LYS A 495 6.69 20.57 -13.40
N LEU A 496 7.07 20.78 -12.14
CA LEU A 496 7.70 19.78 -11.29
C LEU A 496 6.70 19.27 -10.25
N PHE A 497 7.01 18.13 -9.65
CA PHE A 497 6.42 17.70 -8.38
C PHE A 497 7.51 17.27 -7.41
N LEU A 498 7.20 17.34 -6.11
CA LEU A 498 8.12 16.97 -5.04
C LEU A 498 7.44 15.97 -4.11
N GLY A 499 7.95 14.72 -4.09
CA GLY A 499 7.57 13.74 -3.07
C GLY A 499 8.34 13.97 -1.77
N VAL A 500 7.60 14.25 -0.69
CA VAL A 500 8.11 14.47 0.66
C VAL A 500 7.85 13.23 1.52
N ILE A 501 8.91 12.65 2.08
CA ILE A 501 8.80 11.54 3.03
C ILE A 501 8.12 12.04 4.30
N VAL A 502 7.13 11.28 4.74
CA VAL A 502 6.47 11.47 6.04
C VAL A 502 6.60 10.17 6.80
N GLU A 503 7.55 10.12 7.73
CA GLU A 503 7.83 8.89 8.50
C GLU A 503 6.56 8.44 9.23
N GLN A 504 6.09 7.23 8.87
CA GLN A 504 4.83 6.65 9.33
C GLN A 504 3.61 7.56 9.14
N GLY A 505 3.62 8.44 8.14
CA GLY A 505 2.50 9.30 7.76
C GLY A 505 2.07 10.35 8.78
N ARG A 506 2.84 10.58 9.85
CA ARG A 506 2.50 11.57 10.88
C ARG A 506 3.02 12.95 10.49
N VAL A 507 2.10 13.87 10.21
CA VAL A 507 2.39 15.29 9.98
C VAL A 507 2.10 16.07 11.24
N LYS A 508 3.16 16.51 11.91
CA LYS A 508 3.12 17.43 13.04
C LYS A 508 4.43 18.20 13.13
N ASP A 509 4.48 19.12 14.06
CA ASP A 509 5.72 19.71 14.51
C ASP A 509 6.26 18.90 15.70
N PHE A 510 7.47 18.39 15.56
CA PHE A 510 8.15 17.53 16.53
C PHE A 510 9.14 18.33 17.38
N ASP A 511 9.33 17.91 18.63
CA ASP A 511 10.24 18.57 19.58
C ASP A 511 11.73 18.38 19.22
N ASN A 512 12.04 17.48 18.28
CA ASN A 512 13.39 17.22 17.79
C ASN A 512 13.84 18.19 16.67
N GLY A 513 13.08 19.25 16.41
CA GLY A 513 13.39 20.27 15.40
C GLY A 513 12.72 20.06 14.03
N LEU A 514 12.10 18.89 13.76
CA LEU A 514 11.32 18.67 12.54
C LEU A 514 9.95 19.35 12.66
N ARG A 515 9.75 20.46 11.94
CA ARG A 515 8.51 21.26 11.92
C ARG A 515 7.70 20.99 10.64
N LEU A 516 7.37 19.72 10.39
CA LEU A 516 6.81 19.26 9.10
C LEU A 516 5.42 19.87 8.80
N LYS A 517 4.54 20.00 9.81
CA LYS A 517 3.21 20.59 9.60
C LYS A 517 3.34 22.06 9.19
N THR A 518 4.18 22.82 9.91
CA THR A 518 4.44 24.22 9.57
C THR A 518 5.10 24.38 8.19
N ALA A 519 6.06 23.51 7.84
CA ALA A 519 6.71 23.54 6.54
C ALA A 519 5.71 23.37 5.38
N LEU A 520 4.89 22.31 5.46
CA LEU A 520 3.88 22.02 4.45
C LEU A 520 2.84 23.14 4.36
N ARG A 521 2.36 23.65 5.50
CA ARG A 521 1.40 24.77 5.53
C ARG A 521 1.99 26.03 4.89
N THR A 522 3.25 26.36 5.21
CA THR A 522 3.95 27.51 4.63
C THR A 522 4.05 27.41 3.11
N ILE A 523 4.39 26.23 2.60
CA ILE A 523 4.49 25.98 1.15
C ILE A 523 3.11 26.10 0.49
N VAL A 524 2.10 25.43 1.04
CA VAL A 524 0.73 25.46 0.48
C VAL A 524 0.16 26.87 0.49
N ASP A 525 0.35 27.64 1.56
CA ASP A 525 -0.14 29.02 1.66
C ASP A 525 0.57 29.97 0.70
N LYS A 526 1.89 29.81 0.51
CA LYS A 526 2.69 30.68 -0.36
C LYS A 526 2.44 30.41 -1.84
N TYR A 527 2.28 29.14 -2.22
CA TYR A 527 2.29 28.71 -3.61
C TYR A 527 0.93 28.20 -4.13
N GLY A 528 -0.03 27.95 -3.24
CA GLY A 528 -1.33 27.40 -3.61
C GLY A 528 -1.25 25.98 -4.18
N LEU A 529 -0.26 25.18 -3.76
CA LEU A 529 -0.01 23.85 -4.33
C LEU A 529 -1.03 22.83 -3.85
N ASP A 530 -1.55 22.07 -4.80
CA ASP A 530 -2.28 20.85 -4.50
C ASP A 530 -1.33 19.80 -3.94
N THR A 531 -1.88 18.94 -3.08
CA THR A 531 -1.15 17.81 -2.51
C THR A 531 -1.73 16.50 -3.02
N ARG A 532 -0.90 15.45 -3.09
CA ARG A 532 -1.38 14.09 -3.34
C ARG A 532 -0.76 13.11 -2.35
N LEU A 533 -1.60 12.32 -1.69
CA LEU A 533 -1.15 11.31 -0.74
C LEU A 533 -0.69 10.05 -1.46
N THR A 534 0.35 9.40 -0.94
CA THR A 534 0.82 8.10 -1.46
C THR A 534 0.24 6.93 -0.66
N ALA A 535 0.24 5.73 -1.25
CA ALA A 535 -0.11 4.51 -0.51
C ALA A 535 0.89 4.18 0.60
N ASP A 536 2.09 4.73 0.54
CA ASP A 536 3.14 4.57 1.55
C ASP A 536 3.16 5.69 2.58
N GLN A 537 2.03 6.41 2.70
CA GLN A 537 1.79 7.40 3.75
C GLN A 537 2.58 8.70 3.58
N ASN A 538 3.18 8.93 2.41
CA ASN A 538 3.92 10.14 2.07
C ASN A 538 3.01 11.17 1.37
N ILE A 539 3.58 12.34 1.09
CA ILE A 539 2.88 13.47 0.45
C ILE A 539 3.65 13.88 -0.80
N VAL A 540 2.95 14.18 -1.88
CA VAL A 540 3.49 14.79 -3.09
C VAL A 540 2.94 16.21 -3.19
N LEU A 541 3.82 17.20 -3.36
CA LEU A 541 3.49 18.56 -3.72
C LEU A 541 3.45 18.66 -5.25
N CYS A 542 2.31 19.05 -5.81
CA CYS A 542 2.06 19.00 -7.25
C CYS A 542 2.13 20.39 -7.90
N GLY A 543 2.40 20.44 -9.20
CA GLY A 543 2.24 21.65 -10.02
C GLY A 543 3.26 22.75 -9.77
N ILE A 544 4.45 22.39 -9.29
CA ILE A 544 5.49 23.34 -8.88
C ILE A 544 6.12 23.99 -10.13
N ASP A 545 6.16 25.32 -10.16
CA ASP A 545 6.94 26.04 -11.17
C ASP A 545 8.44 25.80 -10.95
N PRO A 546 9.23 25.47 -12.01
CA PRO A 546 10.65 25.17 -11.86
C PRO A 546 11.47 26.26 -11.14
N LYS A 547 11.06 27.53 -11.24
CA LYS A 547 11.71 28.67 -10.57
C LYS A 547 11.55 28.63 -9.03
N ASP A 548 10.51 27.99 -8.52
CA ASP A 548 10.17 27.97 -7.09
C ASP A 548 10.88 26.83 -6.34
N ARG A 549 11.52 25.90 -7.07
CA ARG A 549 12.25 24.74 -6.52
C ARG A 549 13.20 25.12 -5.38
N SER A 550 14.06 26.10 -5.61
CA SER A 550 15.10 26.49 -4.64
C SER A 550 14.52 27.07 -3.35
N ASP A 551 13.41 27.80 -3.42
CA ASP A 551 12.76 28.37 -2.26
C ASP A 551 11.98 27.32 -1.47
N ILE A 552 11.33 26.37 -2.16
CA ILE A 552 10.68 25.21 -1.51
C ILE A 552 11.71 24.38 -0.76
N ASP A 553 12.86 24.06 -1.37
CA ASP A 553 13.96 23.35 -0.70
C ASP A 553 14.45 24.13 0.54
N ALA A 554 14.57 25.46 0.44
CA ALA A 554 14.96 26.30 1.56
C ALA A 554 13.93 26.30 2.70
N ILE A 555 12.63 26.34 2.39
CA ILE A 555 11.56 26.24 3.41
C ILE A 555 11.62 24.89 4.11
N LEU A 556 11.74 23.79 3.36
CA LEU A 556 11.82 22.44 3.93
C LEU A 556 13.03 22.30 4.86
N LEU A 557 14.21 22.74 4.41
CA LEU A 557 15.44 22.70 5.20
C LEU A 557 15.35 23.55 6.46
N ALA A 558 14.81 24.77 6.36
CA ALA A 558 14.61 25.68 7.50
C ALA A 558 13.70 25.10 8.59
N HIS A 559 12.84 24.14 8.22
CA HIS A 559 11.93 23.43 9.13
C HIS A 559 12.41 22.01 9.49
N GLY A 560 13.69 21.69 9.23
CA GLY A 560 14.29 20.41 9.62
C GLY A 560 13.86 19.21 8.76
N VAL A 561 13.18 19.44 7.62
CA VAL A 561 12.87 18.38 6.67
C VAL A 561 14.13 18.04 5.89
N LYS A 562 14.57 16.78 5.98
CA LYS A 562 15.79 16.32 5.30
C LYS A 562 15.57 16.24 3.78
N PRO A 563 16.57 16.60 2.96
CA PRO A 563 16.61 16.22 1.55
C PRO A 563 16.45 14.70 1.41
N ILE A 564 15.82 14.25 0.33
CA ILE A 564 15.50 12.83 0.14
C ILE A 564 16.76 11.94 0.09
N GLU A 565 17.87 12.50 -0.39
CA GLU A 565 19.17 11.85 -0.47
C GLU A 565 19.77 11.55 0.92
N GLN A 566 19.30 12.22 1.97
CA GLN A 566 19.72 12.01 3.35
C GLN A 566 18.75 11.09 4.14
N VAL A 567 17.70 10.59 3.50
CA VAL A 567 16.76 9.63 4.09
C VAL A 567 17.14 8.23 3.63
N ASP A 568 17.41 7.33 4.57
CA ASP A 568 17.81 5.97 4.25
C ASP A 568 16.69 5.18 3.53
N MET A 569 17.09 4.24 2.69
CA MET A 569 16.16 3.48 1.86
C MET A 569 15.24 2.55 2.67
N MET A 570 15.66 2.12 3.87
CA MET A 570 14.80 1.33 4.75
C MET A 570 13.62 2.18 5.23
N THR A 571 13.88 3.39 5.73
CA THR A 571 12.86 4.34 6.13
C THR A 571 11.88 4.65 4.99
N ARG A 572 12.38 4.89 3.77
CA ARG A 572 11.55 5.14 2.58
C ARG A 572 10.62 3.99 2.21
N LYS A 573 11.05 2.74 2.44
CA LYS A 573 10.28 1.52 2.13
C LYS A 573 9.51 0.97 3.34
N SER A 574 9.59 1.66 4.47
CA SER A 574 8.98 1.23 5.72
C SER A 574 7.61 1.88 5.93
N ILE A 575 6.61 1.08 6.33
CA ILE A 575 5.33 1.63 6.79
C ILE A 575 4.78 0.90 8.02
N ALA A 576 4.14 1.67 8.88
CA ALA A 576 3.47 1.18 10.08
C ALA A 576 2.07 1.75 10.22
N CYS A 577 1.20 1.02 10.91
CA CYS A 577 -0.14 1.51 11.24
C CYS A 577 -0.11 2.34 12.54
N PRO A 578 -1.13 3.18 12.81
CA PRO A 578 -1.15 3.98 14.04
C PRO A 578 -1.00 3.14 15.31
N ALA A 579 -1.70 2.01 15.41
CA ALA A 579 -1.73 1.17 16.61
C ALA A 579 -2.06 2.00 17.88
N PHE A 580 -1.28 1.86 18.95
CA PHE A 580 -1.45 2.65 20.15
C PHE A 580 -1.12 4.14 19.92
N PRO A 581 -1.75 5.06 20.68
CA PRO A 581 -2.65 4.80 21.81
C PRO A 581 -4.13 4.69 21.43
N LEU A 582 -4.52 5.13 20.23
CA LEU A 582 -5.95 5.34 19.90
C LEU A 582 -6.63 4.16 19.19
N CYS A 583 -5.88 3.23 18.60
CA CYS A 583 -6.49 2.05 17.99
C CYS A 583 -7.00 1.09 19.07
N GLY A 584 -8.33 0.96 19.17
CA GLY A 584 -8.98 0.00 20.08
C GLY A 584 -8.68 -1.48 19.79
N LEU A 585 -7.99 -1.80 18.69
CA LEU A 585 -7.63 -3.16 18.28
C LEU A 585 -6.13 -3.46 18.40
N ALA A 586 -5.31 -2.49 18.79
CA ALA A 586 -3.86 -2.69 18.89
C ALA A 586 -3.50 -3.65 20.04
N GLN A 587 -2.58 -4.57 19.75
CA GLN A 587 -2.00 -5.54 20.68
C GLN A 587 -0.54 -5.19 20.99
N ALA A 588 0.18 -4.63 20.02
CA ALA A 588 1.55 -4.09 20.14
C ALA A 588 1.65 -2.68 19.53
N GLU A 589 2.77 -1.99 19.79
CA GLU A 589 3.13 -0.75 19.10
C GLU A 589 3.39 -0.99 17.60
N ALA A 590 3.23 0.07 16.80
CA ALA A 590 3.63 0.06 15.39
C ALA A 590 4.24 1.40 14.96
N GLU A 591 3.43 2.42 14.69
CA GLU A 591 3.90 3.75 14.25
C GLU A 591 5.02 4.31 15.14
N ARG A 592 4.85 4.27 16.47
CA ARG A 592 5.82 4.80 17.43
C ARG A 592 7.08 3.94 17.59
N ARG A 593 7.10 2.74 17.01
CA ARG A 593 8.19 1.76 17.16
C ARG A 593 8.95 1.50 15.87
N MET A 594 8.33 1.70 14.72
CA MET A 594 8.96 1.47 13.41
C MET A 594 10.28 2.24 13.20
N PRO A 595 10.43 3.53 13.59
CA PRO A 595 11.69 4.26 13.43
C PRO A 595 12.88 3.60 14.18
N ASP A 596 12.63 3.06 15.37
CA ASP A 596 13.61 2.30 16.16
C ASP A 596 13.99 0.98 15.46
N PHE A 597 12.99 0.26 14.92
CA PHE A 597 13.26 -0.97 14.16
C PHE A 597 14.05 -0.69 12.87
N ASN A 598 13.73 0.38 12.13
CA ASN A 598 14.50 0.80 10.96
C ASN A 598 15.97 1.01 11.34
N SER A 599 16.21 1.78 12.42
CA SER A 599 17.57 2.08 12.90
C SER A 599 18.34 0.83 13.31
N ARG A 600 17.69 -0.07 14.06
CA ARG A 600 18.29 -1.33 14.54
C ARG A 600 18.59 -2.31 13.40
N VAL A 601 17.69 -2.42 12.42
CA VAL A 601 17.89 -3.27 11.23
C VAL A 601 19.00 -2.69 10.34
N ASN A 602 19.06 -1.38 10.14
CA ASN A 602 20.18 -0.76 9.40
C ASN A 602 21.52 -1.01 10.12
N ALA A 603 21.58 -0.83 11.45
CA ALA A 603 22.79 -1.14 12.22
C ALA A 603 23.15 -2.63 12.17
N LEU A 604 22.17 -3.52 12.06
CA LEU A 604 22.39 -4.95 11.87
C LEU A 604 22.92 -5.26 10.46
N LEU A 605 22.40 -4.61 9.42
CA LEU A 605 22.90 -4.72 8.05
C LEU A 605 24.36 -4.28 7.96
N ASP A 606 24.71 -3.15 8.59
CA ASP A 606 26.10 -2.70 8.72
C ASP A 606 26.96 -3.76 9.40
N ARG A 607 26.47 -4.33 10.51
CA ARG A 607 27.16 -5.38 11.27
C ARG A 607 27.33 -6.67 10.48
N VAL A 608 26.43 -7.05 9.57
CA VAL A 608 26.66 -8.25 8.74
C VAL A 608 27.48 -7.94 7.48
N GLY A 609 27.91 -6.69 7.28
CA GLY A 609 28.67 -6.26 6.10
C GLY A 609 27.80 -6.08 4.86
N MET A 610 26.57 -5.59 5.04
CA MET A 610 25.62 -5.21 3.99
C MET A 610 25.14 -3.75 4.13
N PRO A 611 26.03 -2.77 4.39
CA PRO A 611 25.62 -1.38 4.53
C PRO A 611 24.91 -0.87 3.26
N GLY A 612 23.82 -0.13 3.45
CA GLY A 612 23.02 0.45 2.37
C GLY A 612 22.04 -0.50 1.68
N GLU A 613 22.06 -1.80 2.00
CA GLU A 613 21.03 -2.73 1.53
C GLU A 613 19.66 -2.37 2.14
N SER A 614 18.59 -2.68 1.40
CA SER A 614 17.23 -2.37 1.84
C SER A 614 16.21 -3.34 1.27
N PHE A 615 15.11 -3.49 1.99
CA PHE A 615 13.99 -4.33 1.62
C PHE A 615 12.69 -3.70 2.16
N VAL A 616 11.55 -4.14 1.62
CA VAL A 616 10.25 -3.64 2.08
C VAL A 616 9.95 -4.18 3.48
N MET A 617 9.90 -3.26 4.46
CA MET A 617 9.62 -3.59 5.85
C MET A 617 8.29 -3.01 6.32
N ARG A 618 7.44 -3.79 6.98
CA ARG A 618 6.10 -3.32 7.38
C ARG A 618 5.72 -3.74 8.80
N MET A 619 5.09 -2.85 9.56
CA MET A 619 4.69 -3.14 10.94
C MET A 619 3.21 -2.86 11.21
N THR A 620 2.54 -3.78 11.89
CA THR A 620 1.16 -3.58 12.34
C THR A 620 0.98 -4.02 13.78
N GLY A 621 0.24 -3.25 14.56
CA GLY A 621 0.04 -3.56 15.98
C GLY A 621 -0.90 -4.74 16.24
N CYS A 622 -1.54 -5.31 15.22
CA CYS A 622 -2.43 -6.48 15.32
C CYS A 622 -2.68 -7.12 13.93
N PRO A 623 -3.30 -8.32 13.83
CA PRO A 623 -3.34 -9.09 12.58
C PRO A 623 -4.31 -8.55 11.50
N ASN A 624 -4.95 -7.40 11.74
CA ASN A 624 -5.81 -6.74 10.75
C ASN A 624 -5.06 -6.25 9.50
N GLY A 625 -3.74 -6.07 9.57
CA GLY A 625 -2.91 -5.79 8.41
C GLY A 625 -3.09 -4.38 7.82
N CYS A 626 -3.31 -3.36 8.65
CA CYS A 626 -3.54 -1.97 8.20
C CYS A 626 -2.37 -1.36 7.41
N ALA A 627 -1.14 -1.75 7.74
CA ALA A 627 0.08 -1.39 7.01
C ALA A 627 0.50 -2.46 6.00
N ARG A 628 -0.43 -3.31 5.54
CA ARG A 628 -0.21 -4.31 4.48
C ARG A 628 1.01 -5.23 4.72
N PRO A 629 1.19 -5.77 5.94
CA PRO A 629 2.43 -6.45 6.35
C PRO A 629 2.70 -7.73 5.57
N TYR A 630 1.65 -8.42 5.13
CA TYR A 630 1.75 -9.73 4.50
C TYR A 630 2.33 -9.69 3.08
N MET A 631 2.48 -8.51 2.47
CA MET A 631 3.15 -8.33 1.18
C MET A 631 4.64 -7.98 1.32
N ALA A 632 5.10 -7.68 2.54
CA ALA A 632 6.46 -7.22 2.80
C ALA A 632 7.48 -8.35 2.66
N GLU A 633 8.71 -7.99 2.34
CA GLU A 633 9.86 -8.91 2.41
C GLU A 633 10.14 -9.31 3.86
N LEU A 634 9.95 -8.36 4.80
CA LEU A 634 10.00 -8.57 6.25
C LEU A 634 8.86 -7.79 6.94
N ALA A 635 8.12 -8.42 7.83
CA ALA A 635 7.07 -7.74 8.58
C ALA A 635 6.89 -8.22 10.01
N PHE A 636 6.39 -7.29 10.83
CA PHE A 636 6.09 -7.49 12.24
C PHE A 636 4.59 -7.27 12.50
N VAL A 637 3.93 -8.29 13.02
CA VAL A 637 2.48 -8.28 13.28
C VAL A 637 2.23 -8.53 14.77
N GLY A 638 1.82 -7.49 15.49
CA GLY A 638 1.65 -7.51 16.94
C GLY A 638 0.78 -8.66 17.44
N GLN A 639 1.26 -9.34 18.48
CA GLN A 639 0.65 -10.48 19.17
C GLN A 639 0.48 -10.27 20.68
N GLY A 640 0.93 -9.13 21.19
CA GLY A 640 0.88 -8.73 22.60
C GLY A 640 1.86 -7.57 22.86
N PRO A 641 1.93 -7.07 24.10
CA PRO A 641 2.90 -6.03 24.46
C PRO A 641 4.32 -6.46 24.09
N ASP A 642 5.00 -5.67 23.26
CA ASP A 642 6.35 -5.92 22.73
C ASP A 642 6.57 -7.28 22.05
N LEU A 643 5.48 -7.96 21.65
CA LEU A 643 5.51 -9.27 20.99
C LEU A 643 5.01 -9.16 19.55
N TYR A 644 5.77 -9.70 18.61
CA TYR A 644 5.47 -9.68 17.19
C TYR A 644 5.52 -11.09 16.58
N GLN A 645 4.56 -11.36 15.70
CA GLN A 645 4.67 -12.41 14.70
C GLN A 645 5.49 -11.88 13.52
N VAL A 646 6.51 -12.62 13.11
CA VAL A 646 7.38 -12.28 12.00
C VAL A 646 6.89 -12.98 10.73
N TRP A 647 6.75 -12.20 9.66
CA TRP A 647 6.43 -12.67 8.31
C TRP A 647 7.56 -12.32 7.37
N MET A 648 7.90 -13.23 6.46
CA MET A 648 8.99 -13.02 5.50
C MET A 648 8.68 -13.59 4.11
N GLY A 649 9.38 -13.13 3.07
CA GLY A 649 9.31 -13.71 1.72
C GLY A 649 8.28 -13.07 0.77
N GLY A 650 7.71 -11.92 1.12
CA GLY A 650 6.96 -11.08 0.16
C GLY A 650 7.85 -10.59 -0.98
N SER A 651 7.31 -9.75 -1.86
CA SER A 651 8.06 -9.20 -3.01
C SER A 651 8.47 -7.76 -2.77
N SER A 652 9.69 -7.41 -3.19
CA SER A 652 10.18 -6.03 -3.22
C SER A 652 9.34 -5.13 -4.15
N GLN A 653 8.66 -5.74 -5.14
CA GLN A 653 7.80 -5.05 -6.11
C GLN A 653 6.31 -5.13 -5.76
N LEU A 654 5.95 -5.81 -4.66
CA LEU A 654 4.57 -6.05 -4.23
C LEU A 654 3.70 -6.74 -5.32
N ASP A 655 4.34 -7.51 -6.19
CA ASP A 655 3.84 -8.10 -7.45
C ASP A 655 2.80 -9.23 -7.31
N GLY A 656 2.09 -9.30 -6.20
CA GLY A 656 1.08 -10.34 -5.95
C GLY A 656 1.61 -11.54 -5.17
N ARG A 657 2.79 -11.45 -4.54
CA ARG A 657 3.30 -12.47 -3.60
C ARG A 657 3.13 -12.05 -2.14
N THR A 658 2.48 -12.90 -1.35
CA THR A 658 2.47 -12.78 0.12
C THR A 658 3.68 -13.50 0.72
N GLY A 659 4.23 -12.94 1.80
CA GLY A 659 5.16 -13.65 2.67
C GLY A 659 4.48 -14.76 3.47
N TRP A 660 5.28 -15.58 4.14
CA TRP A 660 4.87 -16.66 5.02
C TRP A 660 5.14 -16.32 6.48
N ARG A 661 4.32 -16.87 7.39
CA ARG A 661 4.54 -16.79 8.85
C ARG A 661 5.81 -17.57 9.18
N TRP A 662 6.82 -16.87 9.68
CA TRP A 662 8.07 -17.50 10.10
C TRP A 662 8.08 -17.81 11.59
N LYS A 663 7.91 -16.77 12.42
CA LYS A 663 8.07 -16.87 13.87
C LYS A 663 6.89 -16.23 14.59
N ASP A 664 6.46 -16.85 15.67
CA ASP A 664 5.44 -16.32 16.58
C ASP A 664 6.09 -15.76 17.85
N LYS A 665 5.48 -14.72 18.42
CA LYS A 665 5.84 -14.12 19.71
C LYS A 665 7.33 -13.75 19.85
N MET A 666 7.95 -13.26 18.79
CA MET A 666 9.27 -12.66 18.87
C MET A 666 9.19 -11.42 19.76
N LYS A 667 9.99 -11.38 20.83
CA LYS A 667 10.11 -10.18 21.67
C LYS A 667 10.89 -9.13 20.92
N GLN A 668 10.50 -7.87 21.06
CA GLN A 668 11.24 -6.76 20.49
C GLN A 668 12.74 -6.77 20.85
N SER A 669 13.11 -7.24 22.05
CA SER A 669 14.51 -7.36 22.50
C SER A 669 15.33 -8.35 21.69
N ASP A 670 14.68 -9.30 21.02
CA ASP A 670 15.34 -10.42 20.35
C ASP A 670 15.54 -10.13 18.85
N LEU A 671 15.10 -8.96 18.35
CA LEU A 671 15.11 -8.58 16.93
C LEU A 671 16.44 -8.90 16.23
N GLU A 672 17.57 -8.46 16.80
CA GLU A 672 18.89 -8.67 16.21
C GLU A 672 19.27 -10.14 16.22
N ALA A 673 19.06 -10.85 17.34
CA ALA A 673 19.39 -12.26 17.48
C ALA A 673 18.61 -13.14 16.49
N GLU A 674 17.37 -12.76 16.18
CA GLU A 674 16.52 -13.47 15.23
C GLU A 674 16.86 -13.15 13.77
N LEU A 675 17.18 -11.90 13.45
CA LEU A 675 17.39 -11.48 12.06
C LEU A 675 18.83 -11.64 11.57
N GLU A 676 19.83 -11.57 12.45
CA GLU A 676 21.25 -11.72 12.08
C GLU A 676 21.51 -12.98 11.24
N PRO A 677 21.09 -14.20 11.66
CA PRO A 677 21.30 -15.41 10.86
C PRO A 677 20.63 -15.33 9.48
N VAL A 678 19.43 -14.75 9.39
CA VAL A 678 18.67 -14.66 8.13
C VAL A 678 19.35 -13.70 7.15
N LEU A 679 19.80 -12.54 7.64
CA LEU A 679 20.49 -11.55 6.82
C LEU A 679 21.87 -12.05 6.39
N PHE A 680 22.58 -12.76 7.28
CA PHE A 680 23.87 -13.37 6.94
C PHE A 680 23.73 -14.50 5.91
N MET A 681 22.67 -15.32 6.02
CA MET A 681 22.32 -16.30 4.99
C MET A 681 22.04 -15.62 3.65
N TRP A 682 21.29 -14.51 3.66
CA TRP A 682 21.03 -13.73 2.44
C TRP A 682 22.33 -13.17 1.84
N LYS A 683 23.25 -12.63 2.65
CA LYS A 683 24.57 -12.17 2.19
C LYS A 683 25.32 -13.26 1.43
N THR A 684 25.38 -14.45 2.01
CA THR A 684 26.29 -15.53 1.61
C THR A 684 25.71 -16.47 0.55
N GLU A 685 24.38 -16.63 0.52
CA GLU A 685 23.71 -17.59 -0.36
C GLU A 685 22.83 -16.93 -1.44
N ARG A 686 22.80 -15.59 -1.54
CA ARG A 686 22.18 -14.93 -2.70
C ARG A 686 22.96 -15.22 -3.98
N THR A 687 22.22 -15.48 -5.05
CA THR A 687 22.75 -15.82 -6.37
C THR A 687 23.29 -14.61 -7.13
N SER A 688 22.84 -13.41 -6.76
CA SER A 688 23.33 -12.15 -7.33
C SER A 688 23.09 -10.98 -6.37
N GLN A 689 23.79 -9.87 -6.60
CA GLN A 689 23.55 -8.61 -5.89
C GLN A 689 22.15 -8.04 -6.15
N ALA A 690 21.51 -8.41 -7.26
CA ALA A 690 20.17 -7.97 -7.61
C ALA A 690 19.07 -8.77 -6.88
N GLU A 691 19.39 -9.95 -6.35
CA GLU A 691 18.42 -10.79 -5.65
C GLU A 691 18.04 -10.17 -4.29
N ARG A 692 16.79 -9.71 -4.21
CA ARG A 692 16.23 -9.08 -3.01
C ARG A 692 15.91 -10.11 -1.94
N LEU A 693 15.84 -9.66 -0.68
CA LEU A 693 15.62 -10.52 0.48
C LEU A 693 14.39 -11.43 0.30
N GLY A 694 13.29 -10.86 -0.17
CA GLY A 694 12.05 -11.61 -0.38
C GLY A 694 12.16 -12.72 -1.44
N ASP A 695 12.85 -12.43 -2.55
CA ASP A 695 13.08 -13.40 -3.62
C ASP A 695 14.05 -14.51 -3.16
N PHE A 696 15.11 -14.13 -2.45
CA PHE A 696 16.04 -15.04 -1.80
C PHE A 696 15.32 -16.02 -0.87
N LEU A 697 14.52 -15.49 0.07
CA LEU A 697 13.79 -16.30 1.04
C LEU A 697 12.77 -17.23 0.37
N GLN A 698 12.18 -16.80 -0.73
CA GLN A 698 11.26 -17.65 -1.49
C GLN A 698 11.99 -18.76 -2.28
N ARG A 699 13.16 -18.48 -2.84
CA ARG A 699 13.98 -19.48 -3.54
C ARG A 699 14.52 -20.53 -2.58
N VAL A 700 15.04 -20.09 -1.43
CA VAL A 700 15.62 -20.97 -0.41
C VAL A 700 14.54 -21.78 0.30
N GLY A 701 13.42 -21.14 0.62
CA GLY A 701 12.29 -21.76 1.31
C GLY A 701 12.46 -21.81 2.82
N LYS A 702 11.32 -21.78 3.53
CA LYS A 702 11.25 -21.68 4.99
C LYS A 702 12.06 -22.76 5.72
N ASP A 703 11.98 -24.01 5.29
CA ASP A 703 12.61 -25.13 6.02
C ASP A 703 14.14 -25.02 6.03
N LYS A 704 14.74 -24.54 4.93
CA LYS A 704 16.20 -24.30 4.85
C LYS A 704 16.63 -23.09 5.67
N VAL A 705 15.79 -22.04 5.71
CA VAL A 705 16.02 -20.90 6.60
C VAL A 705 16.02 -21.35 8.06
N ASP A 706 15.04 -22.15 8.46
CA ASP A 706 14.95 -22.70 9.83
C ASP A 706 16.16 -23.58 10.17
N GLU A 707 16.60 -24.43 9.23
CA GLU A 707 17.81 -25.26 9.39
C GLU A 707 19.08 -24.41 9.56
N TYR A 708 19.23 -23.36 8.74
CA TYR A 708 20.37 -22.45 8.81
C TYR A 708 20.41 -21.69 10.13
N VAL A 709 19.28 -21.10 10.53
CA VAL A 709 19.13 -20.35 11.78
C VAL A 709 19.44 -21.24 12.99
N ALA A 710 19.01 -22.51 12.98
CA ALA A 710 19.29 -23.45 14.06
C ALA A 710 20.78 -23.81 14.21
N LYS A 711 21.56 -23.70 13.12
CA LYS A 711 23.01 -23.99 13.09
C LYS A 711 23.88 -22.75 13.22
N TYR A 712 23.30 -21.56 13.10
CA TYR A 712 24.03 -20.30 13.16
C TYR A 712 24.54 -20.03 14.58
N ALA A 713 25.84 -19.79 14.71
CA ALA A 713 26.45 -19.32 15.95
C ALA A 713 26.68 -17.79 15.86
N PRO A 714 26.17 -17.00 16.81
CA PRO A 714 26.38 -15.55 16.82
C PRO A 714 27.87 -15.17 16.74
N GLY A 715 28.20 -14.19 15.89
CA GLY A 715 29.60 -13.74 15.67
C GLY A 715 30.41 -14.55 14.65
N THR A 716 29.88 -15.63 14.08
CA THR A 716 30.56 -16.34 12.97
C THR A 716 30.55 -15.58 11.65
N ALA A 717 29.75 -14.52 11.53
CA ALA A 717 29.81 -13.59 10.40
C ALA A 717 31.22 -13.01 10.17
N PHE A 718 32.09 -13.08 11.19
CA PHE A 718 33.46 -12.58 11.19
C PHE A 718 34.52 -13.64 11.57
N SER A 719 34.16 -14.93 11.70
CA SER A 719 35.13 -15.98 12.04
C SER A 719 36.11 -16.19 10.88
N GLY A 720 37.20 -15.42 10.88
CA GLY A 720 38.19 -15.35 9.80
C GLY A 720 38.89 -13.99 9.67
N VAL A 721 38.37 -12.92 10.30
CA VAL A 721 39.03 -11.61 10.31
C VAL A 721 40.23 -11.66 11.25
N THR A 722 41.43 -11.65 10.68
CA THR A 722 42.68 -11.53 11.43
C THR A 722 43.17 -10.10 11.32
N VAL A 723 43.17 -9.37 12.44
CA VAL A 723 43.87 -8.09 12.56
C VAL A 723 45.31 -8.39 12.95
N GLU A 724 46.20 -8.51 11.96
CA GLU A 724 47.63 -8.62 12.26
C GLU A 724 48.18 -7.24 12.65
N THR A 725 48.50 -7.08 13.93
CA THR A 725 49.28 -5.94 14.40
C THR A 725 50.74 -6.19 14.07
N LEU A 726 51.26 -5.51 13.04
CA LEU A 726 52.59 -5.80 12.49
C LEU A 726 53.74 -5.19 13.32
N TYR A 727 53.49 -4.21 14.21
CA TYR A 727 54.55 -3.63 15.05
C TYR A 727 54.01 -2.77 16.21
N THR A 728 54.61 -2.90 17.41
CA THR A 728 54.45 -1.96 18.54
C THR A 728 55.82 -1.54 19.10
N GLY A 729 56.77 -1.19 18.23
CA GLY A 729 58.07 -0.64 18.64
C GLY A 729 58.16 0.89 18.49
N PRO A 730 59.07 1.56 19.23
CA PRO A 730 59.36 2.97 19.03
C PRO A 730 59.99 3.21 17.65
N VAL A 731 59.54 4.27 16.95
CA VAL A 731 60.11 4.70 15.67
C VAL A 731 61.48 5.31 15.91
N VAL A 732 62.55 4.67 15.45
CA VAL A 732 63.90 5.25 15.42
C VAL A 732 64.10 5.92 14.06
N GLY A 733 63.97 7.25 14.02
CA GLY A 733 64.31 8.03 12.83
C GLY A 733 65.82 8.29 12.78
N ALA A 734 66.49 7.82 11.74
CA ALA A 734 67.86 8.23 11.43
C ALA A 734 67.82 9.46 10.50
N SER A 735 68.13 10.63 11.03
CA SER A 735 68.46 11.82 10.23
C SER A 735 69.97 11.86 9.96
N GLY A 736 70.36 11.87 8.69
CA GLY A 736 71.75 12.01 8.29
C GLY A 736 72.32 13.41 8.55
N GLY A 737 73.62 13.44 8.88
CA GLY A 737 74.51 14.59 8.70
C GLY A 737 74.85 15.41 9.95
N GLY A 738 76.07 15.23 10.46
CA GLY A 738 76.77 16.24 11.27
C GLY A 738 76.96 15.91 12.75
N ALA A 739 78.18 16.11 13.23
CA ALA A 739 78.71 15.69 14.52
C ALA A 739 77.98 16.25 15.77
N LYS A 740 77.93 15.39 16.80
CA LYS A 740 77.67 15.63 18.24
C LYS A 740 76.23 15.95 18.67
N GLY A 741 75.54 14.91 19.15
CA GLY A 741 74.42 15.02 20.10
C GLY A 741 73.06 14.55 19.57
N ALA A 742 72.87 13.25 19.32
CA ALA A 742 71.54 12.71 18.99
C ALA A 742 70.69 12.57 20.27
N ARG A 743 69.63 13.39 20.38
CA ARG A 743 68.60 13.26 21.41
C ARG A 743 67.51 12.34 20.89
N LEU A 744 67.28 11.20 21.55
CA LEU A 744 66.16 10.29 21.27
C LEU A 744 64.85 11.01 21.60
N THR A 745 64.05 11.37 20.60
CA THR A 745 62.67 11.85 20.81
C THR A 745 61.69 10.72 20.55
N SER A 746 60.95 10.29 21.57
CA SER A 746 59.84 9.34 21.43
C SER A 746 58.64 10.04 20.79
N GLY A 747 58.39 9.78 19.50
CA GLY A 747 57.15 10.20 18.82
C GLY A 747 55.98 9.26 19.11
N PRO A 748 54.73 9.65 18.76
CA PRO A 748 53.54 8.81 18.95
C PRO A 748 53.67 7.48 18.19
N ARG A 749 53.31 6.37 18.85
CA ARG A 749 53.34 5.02 18.27
C ARG A 749 52.34 4.95 17.12
N LYS A 750 52.79 4.76 15.88
CA LYS A 750 51.91 4.43 14.75
C LYS A 750 51.77 2.92 14.68
N GLN A 751 50.55 2.43 14.89
CA GLN A 751 50.22 1.02 14.73
C GLN A 751 49.98 0.75 13.23
N GLN A 752 50.73 -0.18 12.64
CA GLN A 752 50.41 -0.70 11.31
C GLN A 752 49.44 -1.87 11.46
N VAL A 753 48.29 -1.73 10.81
CA VAL A 753 47.18 -2.66 10.90
C VAL A 753 46.92 -3.20 9.49
N ARG A 754 47.01 -4.51 9.32
CA ARG A 754 46.62 -5.17 8.08
C ARG A 754 45.22 -5.74 8.24
N VAL A 755 44.33 -5.35 7.34
CA VAL A 755 42.96 -5.85 7.24
C VAL A 755 42.79 -6.63 5.94
N THR A 756 41.83 -7.57 5.90
CA THR A 756 41.47 -8.26 4.65
C THR A 756 40.86 -7.27 3.65
N ASP A 757 40.89 -7.61 2.36
CA ASP A 757 40.31 -6.75 1.31
C ASP A 757 38.80 -6.49 1.54
N GLU A 758 38.10 -7.47 2.11
CA GLU A 758 36.68 -7.34 2.50
C GLU A 758 36.50 -6.27 3.60
N VAL A 759 37.30 -6.34 4.68
CA VAL A 759 37.26 -5.37 5.79
C VAL A 759 37.70 -3.99 5.32
N HIS A 760 38.70 -3.90 4.44
CA HIS A 760 39.10 -2.65 3.83
C HIS A 760 37.97 -2.03 2.98
N GLY A 761 37.23 -2.85 2.22
CA GLY A 761 36.05 -2.42 1.48
C GLY A 761 34.95 -1.86 2.40
N MET A 762 34.66 -2.55 3.51
CA MET A 762 33.69 -2.10 4.51
C MET A 762 34.09 -0.79 5.18
N LEU A 763 35.36 -0.66 5.56
CA LEU A 763 35.91 0.55 6.16
C LEU A 763 35.84 1.75 5.20
N LYS A 764 36.14 1.52 3.91
CA LYS A 764 36.03 2.55 2.87
C LYS A 764 34.60 3.02 2.69
N GLN A 765 33.64 2.10 2.61
CA GLN A 765 32.22 2.45 2.46
C GLN A 765 31.67 3.18 3.69
N ARG A 766 32.07 2.77 4.90
CA ARG A 766 31.70 3.46 6.14
C ARG A 766 32.33 4.84 6.23
N ALA A 767 33.58 5.00 5.79
CA ALA A 767 34.25 6.30 5.69
C ALA A 767 33.49 7.24 4.73
N ASP A 768 33.10 6.73 3.56
CA ASP A 768 32.32 7.49 2.57
C ASP A 768 30.94 7.90 3.12
N THR A 769 30.31 7.05 3.94
CA THR A 769 28.96 7.29 4.49
C THR A 769 28.97 8.21 5.73
N SER A 770 29.98 8.08 6.58
CA SER A 770 30.08 8.82 7.85
C SER A 770 30.91 10.11 7.75
N GLY A 771 31.69 10.27 6.67
CA GLY A 771 32.67 11.34 6.52
C GLY A 771 33.91 11.19 7.43
N GLN A 772 34.05 10.08 8.15
CA GLN A 772 35.21 9.83 9.01
C GLN A 772 36.39 9.22 8.23
N PRO A 773 37.64 9.59 8.53
CA PRO A 773 38.81 8.91 7.97
C PRO A 773 38.83 7.41 8.31
N ILE A 774 39.27 6.58 7.37
CA ILE A 774 39.43 5.12 7.57
C ILE A 774 40.33 4.82 8.78
N SER A 775 41.35 5.65 9.02
CA SER A 775 42.24 5.50 10.19
C SER A 775 41.50 5.52 11.52
N ASP A 776 40.51 6.41 11.65
CA ASP A 776 39.80 6.65 12.90
C ASP A 776 38.82 5.51 13.16
N LEU A 777 38.20 4.98 12.09
CA LEU A 777 37.36 3.79 12.13
C LEU A 777 38.15 2.54 12.53
N VAL A 778 39.38 2.40 12.04
CA VAL A 778 40.27 1.29 12.42
C VAL A 778 40.69 1.41 13.89
N GLU A 779 41.01 2.62 14.35
CA GLU A 779 41.37 2.86 15.75
C GLU A 779 40.19 2.59 16.70
N GLU A 780 38.97 2.95 16.31
CA GLU A 780 37.74 2.63 17.05
C GLU A 780 37.51 1.11 17.15
N LEU A 781 37.73 0.36 16.06
CA LEU A 781 37.62 -1.10 16.06
C LEU A 781 38.64 -1.76 17.00
N ILE A 782 39.89 -1.28 16.97
CA ILE A 782 40.97 -1.78 17.83
C ILE A 782 40.71 -1.47 19.29
N LEU A 783 40.27 -0.24 19.62
CA LEU A 783 39.99 0.19 20.99
C LEU A 783 38.78 -0.52 21.60
N LYS A 784 37.79 -0.92 20.78
CA LYS A 784 36.60 -1.63 21.24
C LYS A 784 36.79 -3.15 21.35
N GLY A 785 37.93 -3.70 20.94
CA GLY A 785 38.23 -5.14 21.06
C GLY A 785 37.21 -6.04 20.34
N LEU A 786 36.56 -5.52 19.30
CA LEU A 786 35.59 -6.27 18.50
C LEU A 786 36.39 -7.11 17.49
N ASN A 787 36.48 -8.41 17.76
CA ASN A 787 36.90 -9.42 16.78
C ASN A 787 35.89 -9.50 15.63
#